data_AF-A0A6G0UTS6-F1
#
_entry.id   AF-A0A6G0UTS6-F1
#
_cell.length_a   1.000
_cell.length_b   1.000
_cell.length_c   1.000
_cell.angle_alpha   90.00
_cell.angle_beta   90.00
_cell.angle_gamma   90.00
#
_symmetry.space_group_name_H-M   'P 1'
#
loop_
_entity.id
_entity.type
_entity.pdbx_description
1 polymer ?
#
loop_
_entity_poly.entity_id
_entity_poly.type
_entity_poly.pdbx_seq_one_letter_code
_entity_poly.pdbx_strand_id
1 'polypeptide(L)'
;MESEVVKKEEAVPSRCAYIVPRKKRPCKMYVKSGQKYCGEHACFDPENEFRIPCPNDPHHTVDKRQLDEHLARCNSRLPDYPYVVKAINMRPVKEEVVFKDLTAEILVVSKIVEEQYEKIKSEIIVDHRSTDCIEDLLKETTKLKHLKQIGSIIAHLCDNGFLSNKKSTAILELGVGRGQLAYHMAKIAPETKFVLIDYSGVKHKVDNKLKVEENGDNYEIHRIRCPIEHVDVTKLDVLRASDSFAAVCKHFCGSATDYGINLISKAIEGDLPLTGFCLVPCCRHRITADQYTGFPYLNSIEISSDKDFSALKQIASWATCGAPVTATSSMEAVDEGENYKFWSYEKKLEIGRKAQAIVEFGRKKFLEENYGFKCDLIQYMVDCYVGSATGAFKTVDFKHAKITNVNKISELDPKKDEITAMCWGDSEQTEVIAVQANRKLKVYNELTNLYSDLFTVEGGEGPVKTVRWLKDSGNIVTAASSGNLAIWSTDGKRLSPEDWSAGNDLLTMEKNPWMNQIATGGKENILKVWDLEKHEKVHVAKNVALNYLHQRVPIWETGIKYLSENEIVTTTGKSHIRIYDFRADQRPIQEFTYMDTPITAISLCYKDRHIVVGNTTGNVSVFDLRNTKNQVVKLRGFAGSVRSIDAHPTTPFIVTVGIDRHVRLHHLEKKKLIKKIYAKVHLNAVLFKKENSCEKVKPDDMRWEKSGSWKD
;
A
#
# COMPACT_ATOMS: atom_id res chain seq x y z
N MET A 1 23.28 44.90 67.31
CA MET A 1 23.27 43.42 67.36
C MET A 1 22.21 42.96 66.39
N GLU A 2 22.63 42.78 65.15
CA GLU A 2 21.79 42.27 64.06
C GLU A 2 21.56 40.78 64.29
N SER A 3 20.31 40.34 64.13
CA SER A 3 19.92 38.93 64.18
C SER A 3 19.93 38.39 62.75
N GLU A 4 20.84 37.44 62.49
CA GLU A 4 20.96 36.74 61.22
C GLU A 4 19.73 35.86 60.96
N VAL A 5 19.04 36.15 59.87
CA VAL A 5 18.02 35.27 59.29
C VAL A 5 18.74 34.15 58.53
N VAL A 6 18.78 32.96 59.13
CA VAL A 6 19.28 31.74 58.47
C VAL A 6 18.32 31.36 57.32
N LYS A 7 18.74 31.61 56.08
CA LYS A 7 18.11 31.05 54.88
C LYS A 7 18.35 29.54 54.86
N LYS A 8 17.27 28.73 54.93
CA LYS A 8 17.32 27.31 54.58
C LYS A 8 17.75 27.17 53.13
N GLU A 9 18.90 26.57 52.88
CA GLU A 9 19.29 26.10 51.55
C GLU A 9 18.28 25.05 51.07
N GLU A 10 17.49 25.37 50.05
CA GLU A 10 16.68 24.38 49.34
C GLU A 10 17.61 23.47 48.54
N ALA A 11 17.73 22.21 48.99
CA ALA A 11 18.51 21.19 48.30
C ALA A 11 18.02 21.04 46.86
N VAL A 12 18.93 21.19 45.89
CA VAL A 12 18.67 20.95 44.46
C VAL A 12 18.13 19.52 44.29
N PRO A 13 16.93 19.32 43.72
CA PRO A 13 16.35 17.99 43.61
C PRO A 13 17.22 17.12 42.70
N SER A 14 17.78 16.05 43.26
CA SER A 14 18.60 15.09 42.53
C SER A 14 17.77 14.31 41.50
N ARG A 15 18.43 13.78 40.46
CA ARG A 15 17.78 12.99 39.41
C ARG A 15 17.82 11.51 39.72
N CYS A 16 16.81 10.79 39.25
CA CYS A 16 16.67 9.36 39.46
C CYS A 16 17.85 8.56 38.88
N ALA A 17 18.45 7.69 39.70
CA ALA A 17 19.60 6.86 39.34
C ALA A 17 19.29 5.69 38.38
N TYR A 18 18.01 5.46 38.04
CA TYR A 18 17.62 4.37 37.15
C TYR A 18 18.07 4.65 35.70
N ILE A 19 18.79 3.69 35.11
CA ILE A 19 19.19 3.73 33.70
C ILE A 19 18.09 3.07 32.86
N VAL A 20 17.47 3.83 31.98
CA VAL A 20 16.43 3.33 31.07
C VAL A 20 17.08 2.40 30.04
N PRO A 21 16.88 1.07 30.10
CA PRO A 21 17.68 0.11 29.33
C PRO A 21 17.60 0.35 27.82
N ARG A 22 16.40 0.65 27.33
CA ARG A 22 16.14 0.94 25.90
C ARG A 22 16.80 2.22 25.40
N LYS A 23 16.99 3.22 26.27
CA LYS A 23 17.50 4.55 25.89
C LYS A 23 18.95 4.79 26.32
N LYS A 24 19.56 3.84 27.05
CA LYS A 24 20.92 3.91 27.61
C LYS A 24 21.23 5.26 28.28
N ARG A 25 20.26 5.83 29.00
CA ARG A 25 20.37 7.12 29.69
C ARG A 25 19.64 7.10 31.03
N PRO A 26 20.04 7.93 32.01
CA PRO A 26 19.32 8.04 33.26
C PRO A 26 17.90 8.56 33.07
N CYS A 27 17.02 8.14 33.97
CA CYS A 27 15.67 8.64 34.09
C CYS A 27 15.69 10.17 34.31
N LYS A 28 14.78 10.89 33.65
CA LYS A 28 14.71 12.36 33.75
C LYS A 28 13.93 12.86 34.97
N MET A 29 13.30 11.95 35.72
CA MET A 29 12.46 12.30 36.85
C MET A 29 13.30 12.70 38.06
N TYR A 30 12.83 13.71 38.78
CA TYR A 30 13.40 14.13 40.06
C TYR A 30 13.07 13.12 41.16
N VAL A 31 13.94 13.04 42.16
CA VAL A 31 13.75 12.22 43.36
C VAL A 31 13.44 13.11 44.55
N LYS A 32 12.77 12.56 45.56
CA LYS A 32 12.59 13.25 46.84
C LYS A 32 13.92 13.30 47.58
N SER A 33 14.11 14.32 48.42
CA SER A 33 15.31 14.45 49.24
C SER A 33 15.56 13.16 50.05
N GLY A 34 16.78 12.62 49.95
CA GLY A 34 17.18 11.36 50.59
C GLY A 34 16.85 10.07 49.81
N GLN A 35 16.18 10.14 48.65
CA GLN A 35 15.90 8.94 47.84
C GLN A 35 16.79 8.83 46.60
N LYS A 36 17.13 7.59 46.21
CA LYS A 36 17.96 7.31 45.03
C LYS A 36 17.18 7.25 43.72
N TYR A 37 15.88 6.92 43.79
CA TYR A 37 15.03 6.71 42.63
C TYR A 37 13.74 7.55 42.67
N CYS A 38 13.14 7.84 41.51
CA CYS A 38 11.84 8.51 41.45
C CYS A 38 10.71 7.52 41.79
N GLY A 39 9.50 8.02 42.05
CA GLY A 39 8.36 7.18 42.45
C GLY A 39 8.05 5.97 41.55
N GLU A 40 8.36 6.04 40.25
CA GLU A 40 8.20 4.92 39.31
C GLU A 40 9.29 3.85 39.44
N HIS A 41 10.55 4.26 39.69
CA HIS A 41 11.70 3.36 39.76
C HIS A 41 12.11 3.05 41.21
N ALA A 42 11.34 3.50 42.19
CA ALA A 42 11.62 3.29 43.60
C ALA A 42 11.59 1.79 43.99
N CYS A 43 10.94 0.95 43.19
CA CYS A 43 10.96 -0.52 43.33
C CYS A 43 12.32 -1.17 43.03
N PHE A 44 13.26 -0.45 42.40
CA PHE A 44 14.62 -0.95 42.13
C PHE A 44 15.62 -0.57 43.23
N ASP A 45 15.13 0.05 44.31
CA ASP A 45 15.93 0.35 45.49
C ASP A 45 15.90 -0.84 46.45
N PRO A 46 17.04 -1.51 46.73
CA PRO A 46 17.08 -2.62 47.68
C PRO A 46 16.61 -2.23 49.09
N GLU A 47 16.72 -0.95 49.45
CA GLU A 47 16.29 -0.42 50.75
C GLU A 47 14.79 -0.03 50.78
N ASN A 48 14.08 -0.15 49.65
CA ASN A 48 12.66 0.23 49.57
C ASN A 48 11.73 -0.99 49.64
N GLU A 49 11.36 -1.35 50.87
CA GLU A 49 10.42 -2.44 51.14
C GLU A 49 8.95 -2.07 50.87
N PHE A 50 8.65 -0.79 50.63
CA PHE A 50 7.28 -0.28 50.58
C PHE A 50 6.75 -0.12 49.16
N ARG A 51 7.56 -0.05 48.11
CA ARG A 51 7.07 0.12 46.74
C ARG A 51 7.11 -1.19 45.96
N ILE A 52 5.96 -1.84 45.82
CA ILE A 52 5.82 -3.13 45.13
C ILE A 52 5.20 -2.95 43.73
N PRO A 53 5.43 -3.86 42.76
CA PRO A 53 4.66 -3.93 41.54
C PRO A 53 3.16 -4.09 41.86
N CYS A 54 2.28 -3.43 41.11
CA CYS A 54 0.85 -3.57 41.34
C CYS A 54 0.39 -5.01 41.02
N PRO A 55 -0.40 -5.66 41.90
CA PRO A 55 -0.95 -6.99 41.63
C PRO A 55 -1.86 -7.08 40.40
N ASN A 56 -2.49 -5.96 40.01
CA ASN A 56 -3.34 -5.91 38.81
C ASN A 56 -2.53 -5.66 37.52
N ASP A 57 -1.37 -4.99 37.61
CA ASP A 57 -0.49 -4.71 36.46
C ASP A 57 0.94 -4.44 36.94
N PRO A 58 1.90 -5.35 36.71
CA PRO A 58 3.26 -5.21 37.22
C PRO A 58 4.07 -4.09 36.54
N HIS A 59 3.55 -3.43 35.50
CA HIS A 59 4.24 -2.34 34.80
C HIS A 59 4.22 -1.01 35.57
N HIS A 60 3.36 -0.87 36.58
CA HIS A 60 3.41 0.26 37.50
C HIS A 60 3.54 -0.24 38.94
N THR A 61 3.95 0.67 39.81
CA THR A 61 4.22 0.34 41.21
C THR A 61 3.29 1.07 42.15
N VAL A 62 3.06 0.47 43.31
CA VAL A 62 2.17 0.95 44.37
C VAL A 62 2.89 0.90 45.70
N ASP A 63 2.57 1.84 46.59
CA ASP A 63 2.99 1.73 47.99
C ASP A 63 2.18 0.60 48.65
N LYS A 64 2.87 -0.41 49.16
CA LYS A 64 2.30 -1.58 49.85
C LYS A 64 1.34 -1.18 50.96
N ARG A 65 1.56 -0.04 51.63
CA ARG A 65 0.67 0.49 52.67
C ARG A 65 -0.65 1.05 52.13
N GLN A 66 -0.67 1.43 50.85
CA GLN A 66 -1.84 1.94 50.13
C GLN A 66 -2.34 0.92 49.10
N LEU A 67 -1.97 -0.36 49.26
CA LEU A 67 -2.28 -1.38 48.26
C LEU A 67 -3.80 -1.53 48.09
N ASP A 68 -4.56 -1.63 49.17
CA ASP A 68 -6.01 -1.80 49.11
C ASP A 68 -6.71 -0.59 48.47
N GLU A 69 -6.33 0.63 48.89
CA GLU A 69 -6.83 1.88 48.28
C GLU A 69 -6.47 1.97 46.79
N HIS A 70 -5.27 1.54 46.43
CA HIS A 70 -4.84 1.50 45.04
C HIS A 70 -5.61 0.47 44.24
N LEU A 71 -5.72 -0.78 44.71
CA LEU A 71 -6.45 -1.85 44.02
C LEU A 71 -7.92 -1.43 43.80
N ALA A 72 -8.52 -0.73 44.77
CA ALA A 72 -9.88 -0.19 44.67
C ALA A 72 -10.05 0.92 43.60
N ARG A 73 -8.98 1.61 43.20
CA ARG A 73 -9.01 2.67 42.17
C ARG A 73 -8.09 2.40 40.98
N CYS A 74 -7.53 1.20 40.90
CA CYS A 74 -6.50 0.87 39.93
C CYS A 74 -7.13 0.89 38.55
N ASN A 75 -6.51 1.61 37.61
CA ASN A 75 -6.97 1.64 36.23
C ASN A 75 -6.89 0.27 35.55
N SER A 76 -6.05 -0.63 36.08
CA SER A 76 -5.89 -2.01 35.62
C SER A 76 -6.78 -3.01 36.38
N ARG A 77 -7.63 -2.55 37.30
CA ARG A 77 -8.62 -3.41 37.96
C ARG A 77 -9.65 -3.90 36.93
N LEU A 78 -9.95 -5.18 36.94
CA LEU A 78 -11.08 -5.73 36.19
C LEU A 78 -12.40 -5.30 36.83
N PRO A 79 -13.35 -4.77 36.06
CA PRO A 79 -14.62 -4.37 36.62
C PRO A 79 -15.43 -5.60 37.05
N ASP A 80 -16.20 -5.45 38.13
CA ASP A 80 -17.03 -6.52 38.68
C ASP A 80 -18.38 -6.54 37.96
N TYR A 81 -18.41 -7.19 36.80
CA TYR A 81 -19.62 -7.42 36.02
C TYR A 81 -19.74 -8.91 35.68
N PRO A 82 -20.97 -9.46 35.53
CA PRO A 82 -21.18 -10.88 35.26
C PRO A 82 -20.44 -11.41 34.02
N TYR A 83 -20.30 -10.55 33.00
CA TYR A 83 -19.61 -10.84 31.74
C TYR A 83 -18.08 -10.74 31.81
N VAL A 84 -17.50 -10.47 32.99
CA VAL A 84 -16.04 -10.37 33.16
C VAL A 84 -15.52 -11.65 33.80
N VAL A 85 -14.85 -12.47 32.98
CA VAL A 85 -14.24 -13.73 33.41
C VAL A 85 -12.76 -13.69 33.04
N LYS A 86 -11.89 -13.70 34.06
CA LYS A 86 -10.44 -13.54 33.87
C LYS A 86 -9.89 -14.60 32.92
N ALA A 87 -9.11 -14.13 31.95
CA ALA A 87 -8.42 -14.89 30.89
C ALA A 87 -9.32 -15.84 30.07
N ILE A 88 -10.64 -15.62 30.02
CA ILE A 88 -11.58 -16.54 29.35
C ILE A 88 -11.29 -16.74 27.86
N ASN A 89 -10.76 -15.72 27.18
CA ASN A 89 -10.43 -15.76 25.74
C ASN A 89 -8.93 -15.95 25.48
N MET A 90 -8.14 -16.22 26.51
CA MET A 90 -6.72 -16.54 26.39
C MET A 90 -6.51 -18.05 26.37
N ARG A 91 -5.56 -18.49 25.57
CA ARG A 91 -5.00 -19.84 25.66
C ARG A 91 -3.95 -19.89 26.78
N PRO A 92 -3.62 -21.07 27.32
CA PRO A 92 -2.56 -21.20 28.33
C PRO A 92 -1.24 -20.60 27.82
N VAL A 93 -0.72 -19.62 28.56
CA VAL A 93 0.52 -18.92 28.19
C VAL A 93 1.72 -19.76 28.62
N LYS A 94 2.62 -20.03 27.67
CA LYS A 94 3.96 -20.57 27.96
C LYS A 94 4.94 -19.39 28.11
N GLU A 95 6.02 -19.56 28.87
CA GLU A 95 7.06 -18.53 28.97
C GLU A 95 7.60 -18.17 27.57
N GLU A 96 7.61 -16.89 27.23
CA GLU A 96 8.07 -16.44 25.92
C GLU A 96 9.59 -16.58 25.84
N VAL A 97 10.04 -17.49 24.97
CA VAL A 97 11.46 -17.70 24.70
C VAL A 97 11.94 -16.70 23.66
N VAL A 98 12.87 -15.83 24.05
CA VAL A 98 13.51 -14.89 23.11
C VAL A 98 14.72 -15.56 22.46
N PHE A 99 14.59 -15.87 21.17
CA PHE A 99 15.69 -16.41 20.37
C PHE A 99 16.63 -15.29 19.89
N LYS A 100 17.94 -15.45 20.14
CA LYS A 100 18.96 -14.44 19.75
C LYS A 100 19.42 -14.57 18.30
N ASP A 101 19.43 -15.79 17.77
CA ASP A 101 19.78 -16.08 16.38
C ASP A 101 18.68 -16.97 15.78
N LEU A 102 18.16 -16.54 14.63
CA LEU A 102 17.11 -17.20 13.86
C LEU A 102 17.53 -17.30 12.38
N THR A 103 18.83 -17.17 12.07
CA THR A 103 19.29 -17.05 10.68
C THR A 103 18.94 -18.29 9.87
N ALA A 104 19.18 -19.49 10.40
CA ALA A 104 18.85 -20.74 9.72
C ALA A 104 17.33 -20.90 9.56
N GLU A 105 16.57 -20.65 10.62
CA GLU A 105 15.11 -20.79 10.63
C GLU A 105 14.44 -19.77 9.70
N ILE A 106 14.95 -18.54 9.60
CA ILE A 106 14.46 -17.53 8.65
C ILE A 106 14.63 -18.02 7.21
N LEU A 107 15.74 -18.66 6.86
CA LEU A 107 15.94 -19.17 5.49
C LEU A 107 14.98 -20.31 5.16
N VAL A 108 14.79 -21.24 6.11
CA VAL A 108 13.87 -22.38 5.93
C VAL A 108 12.43 -21.88 5.83
N VAL A 109 11.98 -21.07 6.80
CA VAL A 109 10.62 -20.51 6.82
C VAL A 109 10.37 -19.62 5.62
N SER A 110 11.38 -18.89 5.13
CA SER A 110 11.26 -18.08 3.90
C SER A 110 10.91 -18.94 2.68
N LYS A 111 11.59 -20.08 2.49
CA LYS A 111 11.30 -21.00 1.39
C LYS A 111 9.89 -21.58 1.51
N ILE A 112 9.52 -22.04 2.71
CA ILE A 112 8.16 -22.51 2.99
C ILE A 112 7.13 -21.42 2.67
N VAL A 113 7.38 -20.17 3.09
CA VAL A 113 6.47 -19.05 2.84
C VAL A 113 6.28 -18.80 1.35
N GLU A 114 7.34 -18.82 0.55
CA GLU A 114 7.26 -18.65 -0.90
C GLU A 114 6.46 -19.77 -1.56
N GLU A 115 6.80 -21.02 -1.28
CA GLU A 115 6.14 -22.20 -1.85
C GLU A 115 4.66 -22.29 -1.46
N GLN A 116 4.33 -22.00 -0.20
CA GLN A 116 2.96 -22.08 0.28
C GLN A 116 2.12 -20.90 -0.19
N TYR A 117 2.70 -19.70 -0.31
CA TYR A 117 1.99 -18.56 -0.89
C TYR A 117 1.53 -18.85 -2.31
N GLU A 118 2.37 -19.48 -3.12
CA GLU A 118 2.03 -19.87 -4.50
C GLU A 118 0.83 -20.83 -4.57
N LYS A 119 0.63 -21.67 -3.54
CA LYS A 119 -0.52 -22.58 -3.44
C LYS A 119 -1.81 -21.85 -3.06
N ILE A 120 -1.73 -20.87 -2.15
CA ILE A 120 -2.91 -20.17 -1.61
C ILE A 120 -3.29 -18.89 -2.36
N LYS A 121 -2.41 -18.33 -3.22
CA LYS A 121 -2.61 -17.00 -3.84
C LYS A 121 -3.89 -16.88 -4.67
N SER A 122 -4.41 -18.00 -5.18
CA SER A 122 -5.67 -18.08 -5.93
C SER A 122 -6.91 -17.99 -5.03
N GLU A 123 -6.80 -18.39 -3.76
CA GLU A 123 -7.85 -18.28 -2.74
C GLU A 123 -7.90 -16.89 -2.09
N ILE A 124 -6.85 -16.07 -2.28
CA ILE A 124 -6.81 -14.69 -1.81
C ILE A 124 -7.60 -13.82 -2.78
N ILE A 125 -8.75 -13.34 -2.32
CA ILE A 125 -9.63 -12.47 -3.08
C ILE A 125 -9.05 -11.07 -3.09
N VAL A 126 -8.83 -10.55 -4.29
CA VAL A 126 -8.50 -9.14 -4.47
C VAL A 126 -9.80 -8.34 -4.51
N ASP A 127 -10.03 -7.48 -3.52
CA ASP A 127 -11.23 -6.65 -3.44
C ASP A 127 -10.95 -5.34 -2.70
N HIS A 128 -11.53 -4.24 -3.19
CA HIS A 128 -11.53 -2.94 -2.53
C HIS A 128 -12.93 -2.31 -2.67
N ARG A 129 -13.80 -2.58 -1.70
CA ARG A 129 -15.16 -2.02 -1.68
C ARG A 129 -15.19 -0.59 -1.17
N SER A 130 -16.23 0.12 -1.56
CA SER A 130 -16.62 1.40 -0.97
C SER A 130 -18.12 1.56 -1.00
N THR A 131 -18.64 2.35 -0.07
CA THR A 131 -20.04 2.78 -0.09
C THR A 131 -20.14 4.27 -0.41
N ASP A 132 -21.16 4.65 -1.18
CA ASP A 132 -21.42 6.03 -1.59
C ASP A 132 -21.56 6.97 -0.38
N CYS A 133 -22.17 6.49 0.71
CA CYS A 133 -22.36 7.24 1.96
C CYS A 133 -21.04 7.66 2.63
N ILE A 134 -19.92 6.96 2.38
CA ILE A 134 -18.60 7.31 2.92
C ILE A 134 -17.80 8.14 1.91
N GLU A 135 -18.08 8.04 0.62
CA GLU A 135 -17.47 8.90 -0.41
C GLU A 135 -17.82 10.39 -0.24
N ASP A 136 -19.01 10.70 0.29
CA ASP A 136 -19.39 12.06 0.64
C ASP A 136 -18.64 12.59 1.88
N LEU A 137 -18.49 11.77 2.93
CA LEU A 137 -17.69 12.09 4.12
C LEU A 137 -16.19 12.23 3.84
N LEU A 138 -15.69 11.53 2.82
CA LEU A 138 -14.30 11.62 2.37
C LEU A 138 -13.97 12.99 1.74
N LYS A 139 -14.97 13.78 1.31
CA LYS A 139 -14.77 15.12 0.74
C LYS A 139 -14.39 16.17 1.79
N GLU A 140 -14.74 15.96 3.06
CA GLU A 140 -14.65 16.99 4.11
C GLU A 140 -13.40 16.88 5.00
N THR A 141 -12.49 15.93 4.74
CA THR A 141 -11.42 15.57 5.68
C THR A 141 -10.04 15.47 5.05
N THR A 142 -9.00 15.73 5.86
CA THR A 142 -7.59 15.60 5.50
C THR A 142 -7.00 14.24 5.85
N LYS A 143 -7.69 13.39 6.63
CA LYS A 143 -7.20 12.06 7.09
C LYS A 143 -7.77 10.91 6.26
N LEU A 144 -7.45 10.90 4.96
CA LEU A 144 -8.04 10.00 3.96
C LEU A 144 -7.80 8.50 4.21
N LYS A 145 -6.63 8.11 4.75
CA LYS A 145 -6.26 6.68 4.91
C LYS A 145 -7.20 5.91 5.84
N HIS A 146 -7.44 6.43 7.04
CA HIS A 146 -8.26 5.73 8.05
C HIS A 146 -9.73 5.65 7.65
N LEU A 147 -10.22 6.61 6.87
CA LEU A 147 -11.60 6.66 6.40
C LEU A 147 -11.83 5.77 5.19
N LYS A 148 -10.89 5.65 4.26
CA LYS A 148 -10.97 4.64 3.18
C LYS A 148 -11.08 3.22 3.73
N GLN A 149 -10.28 2.90 4.76
CA GLN A 149 -10.35 1.59 5.42
C GLN A 149 -11.68 1.38 6.14
N ILE A 150 -12.22 2.39 6.83
CA ILE A 150 -13.58 2.34 7.41
C ILE A 150 -14.61 2.12 6.32
N GLY A 151 -14.50 2.84 5.20
CA GLY A 151 -15.32 2.71 4.01
C GLY A 151 -15.40 1.29 3.50
N SER A 152 -14.24 0.66 3.33
CA SER A 152 -14.16 -0.72 2.86
C SER A 152 -14.78 -1.71 3.86
N ILE A 153 -14.46 -1.60 5.16
CA ILE A 153 -15.04 -2.47 6.20
C ILE A 153 -16.57 -2.40 6.15
N ILE A 154 -17.12 -1.18 6.15
CA ILE A 154 -18.56 -0.95 6.12
C ILE A 154 -19.19 -1.51 4.84
N ALA A 155 -18.55 -1.30 3.69
CA ALA A 155 -19.03 -1.85 2.42
C ALA A 155 -19.10 -3.38 2.43
N HIS A 156 -18.08 -4.05 2.98
CA HIS A 156 -18.11 -5.50 3.14
C HIS A 156 -19.21 -5.96 4.11
N LEU A 157 -19.45 -5.22 5.20
CA LEU A 157 -20.56 -5.53 6.12
C LEU A 157 -21.92 -5.37 5.42
N CYS A 158 -22.12 -4.32 4.63
CA CYS A 158 -23.38 -4.09 3.91
C CYS A 158 -23.61 -5.13 2.80
N ASP A 159 -22.60 -5.39 1.96
CA ASP A 159 -22.70 -6.34 0.83
C ASP A 159 -23.03 -7.77 1.29
N ASN A 160 -22.57 -8.15 2.49
CA ASN A 160 -22.86 -9.46 3.08
C ASN A 160 -24.10 -9.45 4.01
N GLY A 161 -24.81 -8.32 4.12
CA GLY A 161 -26.01 -8.21 4.94
C GLY A 161 -25.78 -8.19 6.46
N PHE A 162 -24.53 -8.02 6.90
CA PHE A 162 -24.15 -7.99 8.32
C PHE A 162 -24.50 -6.66 9.00
N LEU A 163 -24.41 -5.54 8.28
CA LEU A 163 -24.88 -4.24 8.76
C LEU A 163 -26.25 -3.94 8.14
N SER A 164 -27.32 -4.14 8.91
CA SER A 164 -28.69 -3.91 8.48
C SER A 164 -29.38 -2.92 9.41
N ASN A 165 -30.08 -1.92 8.88
CA ASN A 165 -30.79 -0.91 9.67
C ASN A 165 -32.08 -1.47 10.29
N LYS A 166 -31.95 -2.30 11.33
CA LYS A 166 -33.06 -2.97 12.02
C LYS A 166 -32.80 -3.06 13.52
N LYS A 167 -33.82 -2.74 14.32
CA LYS A 167 -33.81 -2.83 15.80
C LYS A 167 -33.50 -4.21 16.36
N SER A 168 -33.79 -5.28 15.61
CA SER A 168 -33.53 -6.64 16.06
C SER A 168 -32.11 -7.13 15.77
N THR A 169 -31.26 -6.30 15.16
CA THR A 169 -29.88 -6.68 14.81
C THR A 169 -28.85 -5.93 15.65
N ALA A 170 -27.68 -6.54 15.85
CA ALA A 170 -26.58 -5.93 16.58
C ALA A 170 -25.22 -6.03 15.84
N ILE A 171 -24.33 -5.10 16.15
CA ILE A 171 -22.92 -5.13 15.75
C ILE A 171 -22.05 -5.16 17.00
N LEU A 172 -21.16 -6.14 17.08
CA LEU A 172 -20.15 -6.25 18.10
C LEU A 172 -18.82 -5.70 17.56
N GLU A 173 -18.45 -4.48 17.92
CA GLU A 173 -17.14 -3.93 17.57
C GLU A 173 -16.11 -4.27 18.66
N LEU A 174 -15.05 -4.96 18.24
CA LEU A 174 -13.95 -5.36 19.10
C LEU A 174 -12.76 -4.41 18.91
N GLY A 175 -12.24 -3.84 20.00
CA GLY A 175 -11.06 -2.97 19.97
C GLY A 175 -11.35 -1.57 19.44
N VAL A 176 -12.42 -0.97 19.95
CA VAL A 176 -13.06 0.25 19.40
C VAL A 176 -12.14 1.49 19.37
N GLY A 177 -11.26 1.63 20.37
CA GLY A 177 -10.38 2.79 20.53
C GLY A 177 -11.13 4.12 20.56
N ARG A 178 -11.01 4.95 19.50
CA ARG A 178 -11.73 6.23 19.43
C ARG A 178 -13.18 6.12 18.96
N GLY A 179 -13.65 4.95 18.53
CA GLY A 179 -15.04 4.73 18.09
C GLY A 179 -15.40 5.38 16.76
N GLN A 180 -14.43 5.55 15.86
CA GLN A 180 -14.68 6.11 14.52
C GLN A 180 -15.49 5.15 13.63
N LEU A 181 -15.22 3.85 13.69
CA LEU A 181 -15.93 2.86 12.89
C LEU A 181 -17.39 2.76 13.36
N ALA A 182 -17.62 2.56 14.66
CA ALA A 182 -18.94 2.65 15.31
C ALA A 182 -19.72 3.90 14.88
N TYR A 183 -19.10 5.08 14.96
CA TYR A 183 -19.74 6.34 14.57
C TYR A 183 -20.30 6.30 13.14
N HIS A 184 -19.53 5.82 12.18
CA HIS A 184 -19.96 5.77 10.79
C HIS A 184 -20.96 4.64 10.51
N MET A 185 -20.82 3.47 11.14
CA MET A 185 -21.79 2.39 11.02
C MET A 185 -23.16 2.81 11.57
N ALA A 186 -23.19 3.47 12.74
CA ALA A 186 -24.42 3.94 13.35
C ALA A 186 -25.15 4.96 12.46
N LYS A 187 -24.43 5.89 11.81
CA LYS A 187 -25.06 6.83 10.86
C LYS A 187 -25.71 6.14 9.65
N ILE A 188 -25.18 4.99 9.23
CA ILE A 188 -25.70 4.23 8.09
C ILE A 188 -26.87 3.34 8.52
N ALA A 189 -26.80 2.80 9.73
CA ALA A 189 -27.78 1.89 10.29
C ALA A 189 -28.18 2.34 11.72
N PRO A 190 -28.95 3.45 11.83
CA PRO A 190 -29.29 4.06 13.12
C PRO A 190 -30.10 3.17 14.06
N GLU A 191 -30.90 2.25 13.52
CA GLU A 191 -31.72 1.33 14.32
C GLU A 191 -30.93 0.13 14.84
N THR A 192 -29.72 -0.14 14.34
CA THR A 192 -28.91 -1.27 14.78
C THR A 192 -28.34 -1.04 16.18
N LYS A 193 -28.28 -2.08 17.00
CA LYS A 193 -27.64 -2.03 18.31
C LYS A 193 -26.12 -2.14 18.17
N PHE A 194 -25.36 -1.31 18.85
CA PHE A 194 -23.88 -1.36 18.82
C PHE A 194 -23.32 -1.73 20.18
N VAL A 195 -22.64 -2.88 20.25
CA VAL A 195 -21.89 -3.32 21.44
C VAL A 195 -20.41 -3.09 21.19
N LEU A 196 -19.81 -2.19 21.98
CA LEU A 196 -18.46 -1.69 21.76
C LEU A 196 -17.54 -2.18 22.89
N ILE A 197 -16.63 -3.12 22.61
CA ILE A 197 -15.65 -3.61 23.60
C ILE A 197 -14.33 -2.85 23.45
N ASP A 198 -13.90 -2.19 24.53
CA ASP A 198 -12.63 -1.48 24.56
C ASP A 198 -12.13 -1.27 25.99
N TYR A 199 -10.86 -1.59 26.25
CA TYR A 199 -10.24 -1.36 27.54
C TYR A 199 -9.73 0.09 27.71
N SER A 200 -9.40 0.74 26.58
CA SER A 200 -8.61 1.97 26.61
C SER A 200 -9.43 3.21 27.03
N GLY A 201 -8.87 3.98 27.97
CA GLY A 201 -9.47 5.24 28.45
C GLY A 201 -9.25 6.43 27.51
N VAL A 202 -9.36 6.22 26.19
CA VAL A 202 -8.99 7.24 25.20
C VAL A 202 -9.90 8.47 25.29
N LYS A 203 -9.30 9.66 25.35
CA LYS A 203 -10.00 10.95 25.32
C LYS A 203 -10.53 11.26 23.91
N HIS A 204 -11.58 12.07 23.81
CA HIS A 204 -12.21 12.48 22.54
C HIS A 204 -12.77 11.29 21.72
N LYS A 205 -13.58 10.47 22.39
CA LYS A 205 -14.37 9.39 21.77
C LYS A 205 -15.34 9.99 20.76
N VAL A 206 -15.23 9.57 19.51
CA VAL A 206 -15.98 10.14 18.37
C VAL A 206 -17.43 9.67 18.40
N ASP A 207 -17.66 8.44 18.87
CA ASP A 207 -18.99 7.87 19.11
C ASP A 207 -19.86 8.71 20.06
N ASN A 208 -19.25 9.47 20.98
CA ASN A 208 -19.99 10.39 21.85
C ASN A 208 -20.74 11.50 21.07
N LYS A 209 -20.29 11.83 19.85
CA LYS A 209 -20.94 12.84 19.02
C LYS A 209 -22.35 12.45 18.61
N LEU A 210 -22.64 11.14 18.46
CA LEU A 210 -23.98 10.65 18.12
C LEU A 210 -25.01 11.08 19.16
N LYS A 211 -24.60 11.24 20.43
CA LYS A 211 -25.48 11.71 21.51
C LYS A 211 -25.74 13.22 21.47
N VAL A 212 -24.85 13.99 20.84
CA VAL A 212 -24.86 15.46 20.86
C VAL A 212 -25.45 16.05 19.56
N GLU A 213 -25.21 15.41 18.42
CA GLU A 213 -25.55 15.96 17.09
C GLU A 213 -27.04 15.70 16.69
N GLU A 214 -27.75 14.69 17.21
CA GLU A 214 -29.04 14.24 16.61
C GLU A 214 -30.11 13.68 17.59
N ASN A 215 -30.48 14.39 18.69
CA ASN A 215 -31.46 13.86 19.68
C ASN A 215 -31.13 12.41 20.09
N GLY A 216 -30.02 12.24 20.82
CA GLY A 216 -29.29 10.99 21.04
C GLY A 216 -30.03 9.73 21.53
N ASP A 217 -31.34 9.77 21.75
CA ASP A 217 -32.19 8.62 22.07
C ASP A 217 -32.44 7.68 20.88
N ASN A 218 -32.08 8.09 19.66
CA ASN A 218 -32.26 7.26 18.45
C ASN A 218 -31.21 6.14 18.28
N TYR A 219 -30.08 6.17 19.00
CA TYR A 219 -28.99 5.21 18.82
C TYR A 219 -28.79 4.33 20.06
N GLU A 220 -28.86 3.01 19.90
CA GLU A 220 -28.64 2.06 21.00
C GLU A 220 -27.17 1.60 21.04
N ILE A 221 -26.34 2.27 21.87
CA ILE A 221 -24.89 2.01 21.96
C ILE A 221 -24.48 1.61 23.38
N HIS A 222 -23.94 0.39 23.50
CA HIS A 222 -23.48 -0.23 24.74
C HIS A 222 -21.96 -0.36 24.74
N ARG A 223 -21.25 0.49 25.49
CA ARG A 223 -19.78 0.45 25.53
C ARG A 223 -19.26 -0.25 26.79
N ILE A 224 -18.62 -1.40 26.58
CA ILE A 224 -18.05 -2.25 27.64
C ILE A 224 -16.59 -1.90 27.82
N ARG A 225 -16.24 -1.41 29.02
CA ARG A 225 -14.87 -1.08 29.39
C ARG A 225 -14.15 -2.28 30.01
N CYS A 226 -13.72 -3.22 29.19
CA CYS A 226 -13.03 -4.43 29.63
C CYS A 226 -12.04 -4.90 28.56
N PRO A 227 -10.84 -5.40 28.93
CA PRO A 227 -9.97 -6.10 27.98
C PRO A 227 -10.68 -7.30 27.36
N ILE A 228 -10.54 -7.47 26.05
CA ILE A 228 -11.25 -8.51 25.28
C ILE A 228 -10.90 -9.90 25.79
N GLU A 229 -9.68 -10.11 26.26
CA GLU A 229 -9.21 -11.35 26.89
C GLU A 229 -10.02 -11.79 28.12
N HIS A 230 -10.86 -10.91 28.66
CA HIS A 230 -11.65 -11.14 29.87
C HIS A 230 -13.17 -11.05 29.68
N VAL A 231 -13.64 -10.80 28.45
CA VAL A 231 -15.08 -10.67 28.19
C VAL A 231 -15.69 -12.00 27.81
N ASP A 232 -16.65 -12.45 28.61
CA ASP A 232 -17.54 -13.56 28.28
C ASP A 232 -18.73 -13.05 27.46
N VAL A 233 -18.64 -13.24 26.13
CA VAL A 233 -19.66 -12.78 25.19
C VAL A 233 -21.02 -13.43 25.44
N THR A 234 -21.06 -14.64 26.00
CA THR A 234 -22.31 -15.40 26.20
C THR A 234 -23.22 -14.75 27.25
N LYS A 235 -22.65 -13.86 28.08
CA LYS A 235 -23.33 -13.12 29.14
C LYS A 235 -23.69 -11.69 28.75
N LEU A 236 -23.59 -11.35 27.46
CA LEU A 236 -24.00 -10.05 26.94
C LEU A 236 -25.46 -10.11 26.46
N ASP A 237 -26.39 -9.72 27.34
CA ASP A 237 -27.84 -9.82 27.10
C ASP A 237 -28.28 -9.12 25.82
N VAL A 238 -27.64 -7.99 25.46
CA VAL A 238 -27.93 -7.23 24.23
C VAL A 238 -27.76 -8.10 22.97
N LEU A 239 -26.72 -8.94 22.92
CA LEU A 239 -26.46 -9.82 21.79
C LEU A 239 -27.42 -11.02 21.79
N ARG A 240 -27.71 -11.58 22.98
CA ARG A 240 -28.65 -12.70 23.15
C ARG A 240 -30.08 -12.32 22.78
N ALA A 241 -30.49 -11.08 23.07
CA ALA A 241 -31.81 -10.56 22.78
C ALA A 241 -31.98 -10.03 21.34
N SER A 242 -30.95 -10.17 20.49
CA SER A 242 -31.02 -9.78 19.08
C SER A 242 -31.31 -11.00 18.21
N ASP A 243 -32.02 -10.84 17.10
CA ASP A 243 -32.29 -11.93 16.14
C ASP A 243 -31.00 -12.37 15.43
N SER A 244 -30.05 -11.45 15.30
CA SER A 244 -28.75 -11.68 14.69
C SER A 244 -27.74 -10.62 15.10
N PHE A 245 -26.47 -10.98 15.13
CA PHE A 245 -25.39 -10.00 15.19
C PHE A 245 -24.19 -10.39 14.34
N ALA A 246 -23.33 -9.41 14.05
CA ALA A 246 -22.04 -9.62 13.39
C ALA A 246 -20.90 -8.98 14.20
N ALA A 247 -19.72 -9.60 14.16
CA ALA A 247 -18.53 -9.10 14.83
C ALA A 247 -17.62 -8.33 13.87
N VAL A 248 -17.07 -7.18 14.30
CA VAL A 248 -16.17 -6.38 13.47
C VAL A 248 -14.99 -5.89 14.29
N CYS A 249 -13.81 -5.78 13.66
CA CYS A 249 -12.68 -5.10 14.27
C CYS A 249 -11.88 -4.29 13.26
N LYS A 250 -11.20 -3.26 13.76
CA LYS A 250 -10.27 -2.43 12.97
C LYS A 250 -8.95 -2.29 13.71
N HIS A 251 -7.85 -2.64 13.04
CA HIS A 251 -6.48 -2.55 13.59
C HIS A 251 -6.26 -3.42 14.84
N PHE A 252 -6.77 -4.65 14.82
CA PHE A 252 -6.44 -5.61 15.86
C PHE A 252 -4.95 -5.96 15.86
N CYS A 253 -4.29 -5.69 16.99
CA CYS A 253 -2.84 -5.75 17.13
C CYS A 253 -2.43 -7.02 17.88
N GLY A 254 -1.52 -7.81 17.30
CA GLY A 254 -0.97 -9.01 17.94
C GLY A 254 -2.06 -10.01 18.31
N SER A 255 -1.88 -10.63 19.48
CA SER A 255 -2.76 -11.69 20.01
C SER A 255 -4.18 -11.23 20.30
N ALA A 256 -4.47 -9.91 20.34
CA ALA A 256 -5.84 -9.41 20.46
C ALA A 256 -6.77 -9.91 19.34
N THR A 257 -6.20 -10.16 18.15
CA THR A 257 -6.94 -10.77 17.03
C THR A 257 -7.45 -12.16 17.40
N ASP A 258 -6.57 -12.97 17.98
CA ASP A 258 -6.88 -14.35 18.36
C ASP A 258 -7.79 -14.39 19.60
N TYR A 259 -7.68 -13.42 20.53
CA TYR A 259 -8.66 -13.26 21.62
C TYR A 259 -10.05 -12.96 21.06
N GLY A 260 -10.15 -12.13 20.02
CA GLY A 260 -11.41 -11.86 19.33
C GLY A 260 -11.97 -13.08 18.61
N ILE A 261 -11.10 -13.88 17.96
CA ILE A 261 -11.50 -15.16 17.36
C ILE A 261 -12.02 -16.11 18.43
N ASN A 262 -11.31 -16.28 19.55
CA ASN A 262 -11.76 -17.14 20.66
C ASN A 262 -13.08 -16.63 21.27
N LEU A 263 -13.29 -15.30 21.33
CA LEU A 263 -14.55 -14.71 21.75
C LEU A 263 -15.67 -15.06 20.77
N ILE A 264 -15.42 -14.93 19.46
CA ILE A 264 -16.37 -15.35 18.40
C ILE A 264 -16.70 -16.84 18.51
N SER A 265 -15.68 -17.69 18.70
CA SER A 265 -15.84 -19.13 18.92
C SER A 265 -16.79 -19.43 20.09
N LYS A 266 -16.62 -18.76 21.22
CA LYS A 266 -17.51 -18.92 22.38
C LYS A 266 -18.93 -18.43 22.14
N ALA A 267 -19.12 -17.41 21.30
CA ALA A 267 -20.46 -16.99 20.92
C ALA A 267 -21.20 -18.14 20.22
N ILE A 268 -20.50 -18.89 19.37
CA ILE A 268 -21.05 -20.04 18.64
C ILE A 268 -21.29 -21.21 19.60
N GLU A 269 -20.32 -21.54 20.44
CA GLU A 269 -20.45 -22.59 21.46
C GLU A 269 -21.56 -22.30 22.47
N GLY A 270 -21.89 -21.02 22.68
CA GLY A 270 -22.99 -20.56 23.52
C GLY A 270 -24.33 -20.39 22.80
N ASP A 271 -24.44 -20.84 21.54
CA ASP A 271 -25.64 -20.71 20.69
C ASP A 271 -26.16 -19.26 20.53
N LEU A 272 -25.25 -18.28 20.55
CA LEU A 272 -25.63 -16.90 20.24
C LEU A 272 -25.88 -16.74 18.72
N PRO A 273 -26.75 -15.81 18.30
CA PRO A 273 -27.17 -15.66 16.90
C PRO A 273 -26.12 -14.89 16.07
N LEU A 274 -24.88 -15.37 16.05
CA LEU A 274 -23.79 -14.80 15.26
C LEU A 274 -23.97 -15.20 13.79
N THR A 275 -24.06 -14.20 12.90
CA THR A 275 -24.27 -14.41 11.46
C THR A 275 -22.99 -14.26 10.63
N GLY A 276 -21.98 -13.55 11.13
CA GLY A 276 -20.73 -13.36 10.41
C GLY A 276 -19.79 -12.38 11.09
N PHE A 277 -18.65 -12.14 10.46
CA PHE A 277 -17.63 -11.24 10.98
C PHE A 277 -16.82 -10.54 9.87
N CYS A 278 -16.21 -9.40 10.22
CA CYS A 278 -15.20 -8.72 9.42
C CYS A 278 -14.00 -8.35 10.30
N LEU A 279 -12.91 -9.11 10.15
CA LEU A 279 -11.70 -8.92 10.95
C LEU A 279 -10.61 -8.23 10.13
N VAL A 280 -9.99 -7.19 10.69
CA VAL A 280 -8.90 -6.45 10.03
C VAL A 280 -7.63 -6.43 10.92
N PRO A 281 -6.84 -7.51 10.90
CA PRO A 281 -5.61 -7.63 11.69
C PRO A 281 -4.50 -6.75 11.11
N CYS A 282 -3.60 -6.22 11.96
CA CYS A 282 -2.52 -5.34 11.50
C CYS A 282 -1.12 -5.71 12.02
N CYS A 283 -0.96 -6.04 13.30
CA CYS A 283 0.38 -6.27 13.89
C CYS A 283 0.70 -7.76 14.02
N ARG A 284 0.86 -8.47 12.90
CA ARG A 284 1.13 -9.92 12.88
C ARG A 284 2.43 -10.30 13.61
N HIS A 285 3.42 -9.42 13.57
CA HIS A 285 4.69 -9.59 14.27
C HIS A 285 4.59 -9.55 15.81
N ARG A 286 3.44 -9.15 16.38
CA ARG A 286 3.19 -9.12 17.83
C ARG A 286 2.34 -10.29 18.32
N ILE A 287 2.07 -11.26 17.47
CA ILE A 287 1.37 -12.48 17.85
C ILE A 287 2.31 -13.33 18.72
N THR A 288 1.77 -14.07 19.67
CA THR A 288 2.52 -15.08 20.44
C THR A 288 2.04 -16.48 20.02
N ALA A 289 2.96 -17.44 19.97
CA ALA A 289 2.70 -18.76 19.38
C ALA A 289 1.57 -19.52 20.11
N ASP A 290 1.56 -19.40 21.43
CA ASP A 290 0.56 -19.95 22.35
C ASP A 290 -0.85 -19.40 22.13
N GLN A 291 -0.96 -18.13 21.73
CA GLN A 291 -2.26 -17.49 21.51
C GLN A 291 -2.76 -17.64 20.07
N TYR A 292 -1.88 -17.92 19.11
CA TYR A 292 -2.23 -17.97 17.70
C TYR A 292 -3.19 -19.14 17.37
N THR A 293 -4.35 -18.81 16.79
CA THR A 293 -5.42 -19.78 16.52
C THR A 293 -5.11 -20.71 15.35
N GLY A 294 -4.44 -20.22 14.32
CA GLY A 294 -4.12 -20.95 13.10
C GLY A 294 -2.89 -21.88 13.16
N PHE A 295 -2.42 -22.24 14.36
CA PHE A 295 -1.24 -23.09 14.52
C PHE A 295 -1.38 -24.48 13.86
N PRO A 296 -2.54 -25.17 13.86
CA PRO A 296 -2.71 -26.44 13.16
C PRO A 296 -2.37 -26.37 11.67
N TYR A 297 -2.76 -25.28 11.01
CA TYR A 297 -2.39 -25.03 9.61
C TYR A 297 -0.89 -24.81 9.45
N LEU A 298 -0.26 -23.99 10.31
CA LEU A 298 1.19 -23.78 10.24
C LEU A 298 1.96 -25.10 10.43
N ASN A 299 1.52 -25.95 11.34
CA ASN A 299 2.11 -27.27 11.56
C ASN A 299 1.98 -28.16 10.31
N SER A 300 0.86 -28.08 9.58
CA SER A 300 0.66 -28.82 8.32
C SER A 300 1.60 -28.39 7.18
N ILE A 301 2.16 -27.19 7.27
CA ILE A 301 3.15 -26.66 6.32
C ILE A 301 4.56 -26.62 6.93
N GLU A 302 4.83 -27.46 7.93
CA GLU A 302 6.14 -27.65 8.57
C GLU A 302 6.65 -26.47 9.41
N ILE A 303 5.83 -25.44 9.65
CA ILE A 303 6.11 -24.38 10.64
C ILE A 303 5.56 -24.85 11.99
N SER A 304 6.36 -25.62 12.72
CA SER A 304 5.90 -26.42 13.86
C SER A 304 6.57 -26.08 15.19
N SER A 305 7.77 -25.49 15.17
CA SER A 305 8.50 -25.13 16.40
C SER A 305 8.32 -23.66 16.79
N ASP A 306 8.56 -23.35 18.06
CA ASP A 306 8.57 -21.96 18.57
C ASP A 306 9.60 -21.09 17.85
N LYS A 307 10.69 -21.70 17.37
CA LYS A 307 11.69 -21.02 16.56
C LYS A 307 11.18 -20.70 15.16
N ASP A 308 10.53 -21.65 14.49
CA ASP A 308 9.95 -21.42 13.16
C ASP A 308 8.89 -20.34 13.22
N PHE A 309 8.03 -20.37 14.24
CA PHE A 309 7.04 -19.33 14.45
C PHE A 309 7.69 -17.96 14.73
N SER A 310 8.76 -17.93 15.52
CA SER A 310 9.52 -16.69 15.76
C SER A 310 10.16 -16.14 14.50
N ALA A 311 10.70 -17.00 13.64
CA ALA A 311 11.19 -16.63 12.31
C ALA A 311 10.07 -16.10 11.42
N LEU A 312 8.91 -16.77 11.36
CA LEU A 312 7.73 -16.30 10.62
C LEU A 312 7.27 -14.92 11.08
N LYS A 313 7.24 -14.65 12.39
CA LYS A 313 6.92 -13.33 12.95
C LYS A 313 7.92 -12.27 12.50
N GLN A 314 9.21 -12.60 12.53
CA GLN A 314 10.26 -11.69 12.10
C GLN A 314 10.12 -11.37 10.60
N ILE A 315 9.86 -12.37 9.77
CA ILE A 315 9.61 -12.21 8.34
C ILE A 315 8.37 -11.31 8.11
N ALA A 316 7.23 -11.62 8.74
CA ALA A 316 6.01 -10.83 8.63
C ALA A 316 6.16 -9.37 9.09
N SER A 317 7.13 -9.10 9.98
CA SER A 317 7.44 -7.75 10.47
C SER A 317 8.01 -6.83 9.39
N TRP A 318 8.70 -7.40 8.38
CA TRP A 318 9.31 -6.64 7.29
C TRP A 318 8.27 -5.87 6.47
N ALA A 319 7.06 -6.41 6.34
CA ALA A 319 5.94 -5.74 5.68
C ALA A 319 5.13 -4.80 6.60
N THR A 320 5.43 -4.73 7.91
CA THR A 320 4.69 -3.86 8.85
C THR A 320 5.51 -2.65 9.31
N CYS A 321 6.79 -2.85 9.61
CA CYS A 321 7.61 -1.84 10.30
C CYS A 321 8.35 -0.89 9.36
N GLY A 322 8.42 -1.20 8.06
CA GLY A 322 9.40 -0.60 7.14
C GLY A 322 10.82 -0.98 7.55
N ALA A 323 11.76 -1.06 6.61
CA ALA A 323 13.16 -1.17 7.01
C ALA A 323 13.60 0.18 7.57
N PRO A 324 14.45 0.20 8.63
CA PRO A 324 15.15 1.42 8.98
C PRO A 324 15.99 1.85 7.78
N VAL A 325 15.68 3.03 7.22
CA VAL A 325 16.44 3.69 6.13
C VAL A 325 17.92 3.95 6.53
N THR A 326 18.29 3.70 7.79
CA THR A 326 19.61 3.99 8.35
C THR A 326 20.59 2.82 8.31
N ALA A 327 20.31 1.71 7.61
CA ALA A 327 21.17 0.52 7.67
C ALA A 327 21.44 -0.14 6.31
N THR A 328 21.79 0.64 5.28
CA THR A 328 22.54 0.13 4.11
C THR A 328 23.19 1.30 3.39
N SER A 329 24.32 1.76 3.91
CA SER A 329 25.26 2.62 3.20
C SER A 329 26.66 2.02 3.34
N SER A 330 26.93 0.91 2.65
CA SER A 330 28.31 0.46 2.31
C SER A 330 28.47 -0.97 1.75
N MET A 331 27.44 -1.82 1.67
CA MET A 331 27.61 -3.18 1.11
C MET A 331 26.53 -3.47 0.06
N GLU A 332 26.94 -3.97 -1.10
CA GLU A 332 26.05 -4.40 -2.19
C GLU A 332 25.06 -5.44 -1.66
N ALA A 333 23.77 -5.09 -1.66
CA ALA A 333 22.71 -6.03 -1.33
C ALA A 333 22.63 -7.08 -2.44
N VAL A 334 22.60 -8.35 -2.04
CA VAL A 334 22.49 -9.50 -2.96
C VAL A 334 21.17 -10.22 -2.73
N ASP A 335 20.46 -10.50 -3.81
CA ASP A 335 19.16 -11.19 -3.79
C ASP A 335 19.29 -12.71 -3.56
N GLU A 336 20.53 -13.23 -3.45
CA GLU A 336 20.86 -14.64 -3.22
C GLU A 336 21.90 -14.80 -2.10
N GLY A 337 21.74 -15.82 -1.25
CA GLY A 337 22.71 -16.16 -0.20
C GLY A 337 22.10 -16.69 1.10
N GLU A 338 22.91 -17.44 1.86
CA GLU A 338 22.56 -18.09 3.14
C GLU A 338 22.47 -17.11 4.33
N ASN A 339 22.45 -15.80 4.10
CA ASN A 339 22.33 -14.82 5.18
C ASN A 339 21.36 -13.71 4.82
N TYR A 340 20.16 -13.80 5.39
CA TYR A 340 19.07 -12.86 5.14
C TYR A 340 19.40 -11.41 5.49
N LYS A 341 20.45 -11.14 6.28
CA LYS A 341 20.87 -9.78 6.63
C LYS A 341 21.29 -8.98 5.40
N PHE A 342 21.86 -9.64 4.39
CA PHE A 342 22.29 -9.04 3.13
C PHE A 342 21.20 -8.98 2.04
N TRP A 343 20.03 -9.57 2.30
CA TRP A 343 18.92 -9.45 1.37
C TRP A 343 18.49 -7.98 1.24
N SER A 344 18.15 -7.63 0.00
CA SER A 344 17.56 -6.34 -0.37
C SER A 344 16.32 -6.02 0.45
N TYR A 345 16.01 -4.73 0.54
CA TYR A 345 14.81 -4.27 1.24
C TYR A 345 13.55 -4.81 0.56
N GLU A 346 13.57 -4.83 -0.77
CA GLU A 346 12.54 -5.30 -1.67
C GLU A 346 12.20 -6.76 -1.38
N LYS A 347 13.22 -7.65 -1.36
CA LYS A 347 13.03 -9.07 -1.05
C LYS A 347 12.41 -9.28 0.33
N LYS A 348 12.91 -8.58 1.36
CA LYS A 348 12.36 -8.64 2.73
C LYS A 348 10.91 -8.17 2.77
N LEU A 349 10.57 -7.12 2.03
CA LEU A 349 9.22 -6.60 1.98
C LEU A 349 8.25 -7.58 1.29
N GLU A 350 8.65 -8.14 0.15
CA GLU A 350 7.88 -9.11 -0.63
C GLU A 350 7.54 -10.34 0.22
N ILE A 351 8.55 -11.01 0.75
CA ILE A 351 8.37 -12.21 1.55
C ILE A 351 7.64 -11.93 2.87
N GLY A 352 7.82 -10.73 3.43
CA GLY A 352 7.06 -10.27 4.58
C GLY A 352 5.56 -10.20 4.31
N ARG A 353 5.13 -9.81 3.10
CA ARG A 353 3.70 -9.80 2.72
C ARG A 353 3.17 -11.22 2.54
N LYS A 354 3.94 -12.10 1.89
CA LYS A 354 3.59 -13.52 1.73
C LYS A 354 3.40 -14.18 3.10
N ALA A 355 4.32 -13.93 4.04
CA ALA A 355 4.21 -14.42 5.41
C ALA A 355 2.96 -13.90 6.12
N GLN A 356 2.60 -12.62 5.96
CA GLN A 356 1.35 -12.09 6.51
C GLN A 356 0.11 -12.80 5.94
N ALA A 357 0.08 -13.06 4.62
CA ALA A 357 -1.02 -13.81 4.00
C ALA A 357 -1.14 -15.23 4.57
N ILE A 358 -0.03 -15.93 4.77
CA ILE A 358 -0.01 -17.27 5.38
C ILE A 358 -0.55 -17.26 6.82
N VAL A 359 -0.18 -16.26 7.62
CA VAL A 359 -0.72 -16.08 8.98
C VAL A 359 -2.23 -15.85 8.95
N GLU A 360 -2.76 -15.07 8.02
CA GLU A 360 -4.22 -14.90 7.94
C GLU A 360 -4.93 -16.12 7.35
N PHE A 361 -4.28 -16.83 6.43
CA PHE A 361 -4.82 -18.07 5.88
C PHE A 361 -4.96 -19.16 6.96
N GLY A 362 -4.01 -19.24 7.90
CA GLY A 362 -4.14 -20.16 9.03
C GLY A 362 -5.34 -19.86 9.93
N ARG A 363 -5.64 -18.59 10.18
CA ARG A 363 -6.87 -18.19 10.91
C ARG A 363 -8.14 -18.50 10.13
N LYS A 364 -8.11 -18.28 8.81
CA LYS A 364 -9.18 -18.70 7.90
C LYS A 364 -9.44 -20.20 8.06
N LYS A 365 -8.42 -21.05 7.90
CA LYS A 365 -8.57 -22.51 8.06
C LYS A 365 -9.10 -22.90 9.43
N PHE A 366 -8.60 -22.29 10.50
CA PHE A 366 -9.12 -22.52 11.84
C PHE A 366 -10.64 -22.26 11.94
N LEU A 367 -11.12 -21.13 11.40
CA LEU A 367 -12.55 -20.77 11.43
C LEU A 367 -13.41 -21.67 10.52
N GLU A 368 -12.90 -22.04 9.34
CA GLU A 368 -13.61 -22.93 8.41
C GLU A 368 -13.72 -24.35 8.95
N GLU A 369 -12.61 -24.92 9.46
CA GLU A 369 -12.54 -26.32 9.88
C GLU A 369 -13.23 -26.59 11.22
N ASN A 370 -13.12 -25.67 12.19
CA ASN A 370 -13.66 -25.89 13.54
C ASN A 370 -15.08 -25.36 13.73
N TYR A 371 -15.49 -24.36 12.93
CA TYR A 371 -16.78 -23.68 13.12
C TYR A 371 -17.64 -23.60 11.84
N GLY A 372 -17.17 -24.16 10.72
CA GLY A 372 -17.97 -24.29 9.50
C GLY A 372 -18.27 -22.98 8.77
N PHE A 373 -17.57 -21.89 9.12
CA PHE A 373 -17.72 -20.64 8.37
C PHE A 373 -17.20 -20.78 6.95
N LYS A 374 -17.75 -19.99 6.04
CA LYS A 374 -17.13 -19.69 4.76
C LYS A 374 -16.30 -18.40 4.92
N CYS A 375 -14.98 -18.49 4.77
CA CYS A 375 -14.10 -17.37 5.04
C CYS A 375 -13.38 -16.88 3.77
N ASP A 376 -13.52 -15.60 3.47
CA ASP A 376 -12.81 -14.96 2.37
C ASP A 376 -11.61 -14.16 2.90
N LEU A 377 -10.41 -14.43 2.38
CA LEU A 377 -9.21 -13.65 2.69
C LEU A 377 -9.06 -12.54 1.65
N ILE A 378 -9.27 -11.29 2.08
CA ILE A 378 -9.33 -10.14 1.18
C ILE A 378 -8.03 -9.35 1.20
N GLN A 379 -7.43 -9.18 0.03
CA GLN A 379 -6.26 -8.33 -0.22
C GLN A 379 -6.68 -7.10 -1.02
N TYR A 380 -6.30 -5.92 -0.55
CA TYR A 380 -6.45 -4.67 -1.31
C TYR A 380 -5.39 -4.62 -2.41
N MET A 381 -5.81 -4.42 -3.66
CA MET A 381 -4.91 -4.26 -4.81
C MET A 381 -5.44 -3.16 -5.72
N VAL A 382 -4.53 -2.37 -6.28
CA VAL A 382 -4.81 -1.41 -7.35
C VAL A 382 -4.34 -2.01 -8.68
N ASP A 383 -5.17 -1.97 -9.72
CA ASP A 383 -4.80 -2.53 -11.02
C ASP A 383 -3.92 -1.57 -11.82
N CYS A 384 -4.25 -0.29 -11.84
CA CYS A 384 -3.43 0.71 -12.52
C CYS A 384 -3.52 2.09 -11.89
N TYR A 385 -2.51 2.90 -12.20
CA TYR A 385 -2.39 4.29 -11.77
C TYR A 385 -2.49 5.20 -12.98
N VAL A 386 -3.25 6.29 -12.87
CA VAL A 386 -3.42 7.25 -13.96
C VAL A 386 -3.14 8.68 -13.50
N GLY A 387 -2.39 9.40 -14.32
CA GLY A 387 -2.10 10.82 -14.17
C GLY A 387 -2.90 11.65 -15.17
N SER A 388 -3.41 12.80 -14.75
CA SER A 388 -4.28 13.65 -15.56
C SER A 388 -3.69 15.01 -15.89
N ALA A 389 -4.27 15.64 -16.92
CA ALA A 389 -3.94 16.99 -17.36
C ALA A 389 -4.27 18.07 -16.32
N THR A 390 -5.05 17.75 -15.27
CA THR A 390 -5.37 18.69 -14.19
C THR A 390 -4.53 18.45 -12.94
N GLY A 391 -3.62 17.49 -12.97
CA GLY A 391 -2.82 17.08 -11.81
C GLY A 391 -3.48 16.07 -10.88
N ALA A 392 -4.70 15.62 -11.19
CA ALA A 392 -5.33 14.55 -10.42
C ALA A 392 -4.58 13.23 -10.69
N PHE A 393 -4.14 12.59 -9.61
CA PHE A 393 -3.55 11.26 -9.58
C PHE A 393 -4.61 10.28 -9.06
N LYS A 394 -4.87 9.20 -9.81
CA LYS A 394 -5.98 8.28 -9.51
C LYS A 394 -5.54 6.83 -9.55
N THR A 395 -6.19 6.02 -8.73
CA THR A 395 -6.10 4.56 -8.76
C THR A 395 -7.32 3.98 -9.47
N VAL A 396 -7.13 2.87 -10.18
CA VAL A 396 -8.18 2.17 -10.92
C VAL A 396 -8.26 0.72 -10.46
N ASP A 397 -9.49 0.24 -10.30
CA ASP A 397 -9.87 -1.15 -10.07
C ASP A 397 -10.83 -1.57 -11.18
N PHE A 398 -10.38 -2.47 -12.05
CA PHE A 398 -11.16 -2.98 -13.18
C PHE A 398 -12.19 -4.01 -12.77
N LYS A 399 -11.96 -4.77 -11.69
CA LYS A 399 -12.91 -5.75 -11.17
C LYS A 399 -14.22 -5.07 -10.76
N HIS A 400 -14.12 -3.94 -10.06
CA HIS A 400 -15.27 -3.16 -9.61
C HIS A 400 -15.61 -1.97 -10.52
N ALA A 401 -14.90 -1.81 -11.64
CA ALA A 401 -15.03 -0.67 -12.55
C ALA A 401 -14.92 0.68 -11.83
N LYS A 402 -14.08 0.74 -10.79
CA LYS A 402 -13.95 1.89 -9.90
C LYS A 402 -12.70 2.70 -10.23
N ILE A 403 -12.82 4.02 -10.15
CA ILE A 403 -11.69 4.96 -10.18
C ILE A 403 -11.74 5.88 -8.97
N THR A 404 -10.63 6.01 -8.25
CA THR A 404 -10.54 6.77 -6.99
C THR A 404 -9.47 7.84 -7.09
N ASN A 405 -9.78 9.08 -6.69
CA ASN A 405 -8.76 10.14 -6.60
C ASN A 405 -7.88 9.91 -5.36
N VAL A 406 -6.57 10.05 -5.54
CA VAL A 406 -5.60 9.96 -4.44
C VAL A 406 -5.40 11.33 -3.79
N ASN A 407 -5.21 12.37 -4.61
CA ASN A 407 -5.15 13.76 -4.18
C ASN A 407 -6.51 14.46 -4.30
N LYS A 408 -6.70 15.50 -3.49
CA LYS A 408 -7.94 16.28 -3.48
C LYS A 408 -7.99 17.20 -4.69
N ILE A 409 -9.08 17.10 -5.46
CA ILE A 409 -9.27 17.87 -6.69
C ILE A 409 -9.36 19.38 -6.42
N SER A 410 -9.95 19.78 -5.29
CA SER A 410 -10.14 21.19 -4.91
C SER A 410 -8.83 21.93 -4.63
N GLU A 411 -7.74 21.21 -4.37
CA GLU A 411 -6.43 21.78 -4.03
C GLU A 411 -5.50 21.87 -5.26
N LEU A 412 -5.97 21.46 -6.45
CA LEU A 412 -5.16 21.42 -7.66
C LEU A 412 -5.25 22.70 -8.49
N ASP A 413 -4.11 23.17 -8.97
CA ASP A 413 -3.99 24.18 -10.03
C ASP A 413 -3.65 23.47 -11.35
N PRO A 414 -4.61 23.25 -12.26
CA PRO A 414 -4.39 22.52 -13.50
C PRO A 414 -3.24 23.04 -14.37
N LYS A 415 -2.88 24.33 -14.27
CA LYS A 415 -1.78 24.91 -15.07
C LYS A 415 -0.41 24.52 -14.54
N LYS A 416 -0.30 24.23 -13.25
CA LYS A 416 0.97 23.90 -12.57
C LYS A 416 1.09 22.43 -12.23
N ASP A 417 -0.03 21.81 -11.89
CA ASP A 417 -0.08 20.48 -11.30
C ASP A 417 -0.26 19.36 -12.32
N GLU A 418 -0.51 19.67 -13.60
CA GLU A 418 -0.60 18.70 -14.70
C GLU A 418 0.47 17.61 -14.56
N ILE A 419 0.06 16.34 -14.51
CA ILE A 419 1.01 15.22 -14.46
C ILE A 419 1.51 14.98 -15.88
N THR A 420 2.78 15.25 -16.12
CA THR A 420 3.42 15.14 -17.44
C THR A 420 3.97 13.75 -17.71
N ALA A 421 4.47 13.08 -16.67
CA ALA A 421 5.04 11.75 -16.76
C ALA A 421 4.90 10.99 -15.44
N MET A 422 4.91 9.66 -15.54
CA MET A 422 4.95 8.77 -14.38
C MET A 422 5.91 7.60 -14.64
N CYS A 423 6.47 7.04 -13.58
CA CYS A 423 7.15 5.75 -13.60
C CYS A 423 6.97 5.02 -12.26
N TRP A 424 7.25 3.73 -12.25
CA TRP A 424 7.41 2.98 -11.00
C TRP A 424 8.64 3.50 -10.24
N GLY A 425 8.52 3.56 -8.91
CA GLY A 425 9.60 3.95 -7.99
C GLY A 425 10.37 2.77 -7.41
N ASP A 426 9.91 1.54 -7.67
CA ASP A 426 10.49 0.29 -7.21
C ASP A 426 10.21 -0.86 -8.19
N SER A 427 10.91 -1.99 -8.00
CA SER A 427 10.69 -3.20 -8.82
C SER A 427 9.36 -3.89 -8.54
N GLU A 428 8.88 -3.75 -7.30
CA GLU A 428 7.64 -4.35 -6.77
C GLU A 428 6.37 -3.58 -7.16
N GLN A 429 6.52 -2.41 -7.80
CA GLN A 429 5.42 -1.56 -8.24
C GLN A 429 4.52 -1.11 -7.08
N THR A 430 5.13 -0.81 -5.93
CA THR A 430 4.46 -0.33 -4.72
C THR A 430 4.62 1.18 -4.56
N GLU A 431 5.54 1.77 -5.31
CA GLU A 431 5.72 3.21 -5.40
C GLU A 431 5.54 3.71 -6.83
N VAL A 432 4.88 4.87 -6.96
CA VAL A 432 4.71 5.57 -8.24
C VAL A 432 5.28 6.96 -8.11
N ILE A 433 6.25 7.26 -8.97
CA ILE A 433 6.81 8.61 -9.11
C ILE A 433 6.03 9.32 -10.20
N ALA A 434 5.49 10.49 -9.88
CA ALA A 434 4.79 11.35 -10.81
C ALA A 434 5.47 12.73 -10.87
N VAL A 435 5.63 13.24 -12.07
CA VAL A 435 6.18 14.57 -12.34
C VAL A 435 5.05 15.51 -12.74
N GLN A 436 5.05 16.69 -12.14
CA GLN A 436 4.12 17.77 -12.46
C GLN A 436 4.73 18.80 -13.43
N ALA A 437 3.89 19.58 -14.11
CA ALA A 437 4.32 20.61 -15.06
C ALA A 437 5.17 21.72 -14.41
N ASN A 438 4.94 22.00 -13.12
CA ASN A 438 5.79 22.87 -12.28
C ASN A 438 7.13 22.24 -11.86
N ARG A 439 7.48 21.07 -12.42
CA ARG A 439 8.72 20.32 -12.18
C ARG A 439 8.87 19.73 -10.78
N LYS A 440 7.80 19.64 -10.00
CA LYS A 440 7.80 18.87 -8.75
C LYS A 440 7.67 17.38 -9.04
N LEU A 441 8.54 16.58 -8.43
CA LEU A 441 8.36 15.14 -8.31
C LEU A 441 7.57 14.86 -7.05
N LYS A 442 6.59 13.98 -7.19
CA LYS A 442 5.81 13.44 -6.08
C LYS A 442 5.89 11.92 -6.11
N VAL A 443 5.88 11.31 -4.94
CA VAL A 443 5.85 9.86 -4.77
C VAL A 443 4.53 9.46 -4.14
N TYR A 444 3.87 8.49 -4.77
CA TYR A 444 2.77 7.76 -4.16
C TYR A 444 3.29 6.42 -3.65
N ASN A 445 3.07 6.12 -2.38
CA ASN A 445 3.39 4.83 -1.80
C ASN A 445 2.10 4.08 -1.46
N GLU A 446 1.89 2.92 -2.07
CA GLU A 446 0.66 2.13 -1.97
C GLU A 446 0.40 1.62 -0.55
N LEU A 447 1.46 1.25 0.16
CA LEU A 447 1.38 0.74 1.55
C LEU A 447 0.88 1.81 2.52
N THR A 448 1.39 3.02 2.34
CA THR A 448 1.03 4.15 3.18
C THR A 448 -0.24 4.83 2.68
N ASN A 449 -0.59 4.67 1.40
CA ASN A 449 -1.60 5.43 0.67
C ASN A 449 -1.35 6.95 0.80
N LEU A 450 -0.07 7.33 0.78
CA LEU A 450 0.36 8.72 0.85
C LEU A 450 0.90 9.14 -0.51
N TYR A 451 0.48 10.32 -0.93
CA TYR A 451 1.03 11.02 -2.09
C TYR A 451 1.72 12.29 -1.61
N SER A 452 3.05 12.23 -1.53
CA SER A 452 3.87 13.30 -0.94
C SER A 452 4.81 13.91 -1.96
N ASP A 453 5.26 15.13 -1.69
CA ASP A 453 6.35 15.73 -2.46
C ASP A 453 7.65 14.96 -2.20
N LEU A 454 8.43 14.74 -3.26
CA LEU A 454 9.75 14.15 -3.19
C LEU A 454 10.81 15.28 -3.24
N PHE A 455 10.94 15.97 -4.37
CA PHE A 455 11.75 17.19 -4.53
C PHE A 455 11.33 17.94 -5.80
N THR A 456 11.92 19.12 -6.03
CA THR A 456 11.72 19.90 -7.28
C THR A 456 12.94 19.73 -8.18
N VAL A 457 12.73 19.43 -9.47
CA VAL A 457 13.84 19.29 -10.43
C VAL A 457 14.42 20.66 -10.75
N GLU A 458 15.71 20.84 -10.46
CA GLU A 458 16.47 22.05 -10.78
C GLU A 458 17.24 21.92 -12.10
N GLY A 459 17.50 23.05 -12.76
CA GLY A 459 18.27 23.14 -14.02
C GLY A 459 17.46 22.85 -15.29
N GLY A 460 17.74 23.53 -16.40
CA GLY A 460 16.97 23.41 -17.65
C GLY A 460 15.63 24.16 -17.66
N GLU A 461 14.98 24.19 -18.84
CA GLU A 461 13.75 24.96 -19.08
C GLU A 461 12.58 24.08 -19.55
N GLY A 462 11.37 24.55 -19.26
CA GLY A 462 10.13 23.90 -19.64
C GLY A 462 9.79 22.64 -18.83
N PRO A 463 8.71 21.92 -19.20
CA PRO A 463 8.24 20.77 -18.46
C PRO A 463 9.19 19.58 -18.57
N VAL A 464 9.29 18.82 -17.50
CA VAL A 464 9.93 17.50 -17.51
C VAL A 464 9.01 16.53 -18.27
N LYS A 465 9.50 15.98 -19.39
CA LYS A 465 8.73 15.14 -20.31
C LYS A 465 8.75 13.66 -19.93
N THR A 466 9.83 13.21 -19.29
CA THR A 466 9.97 11.82 -18.91
C THR A 466 10.75 11.67 -17.61
N VAL A 467 10.40 10.64 -16.85
CA VAL A 467 11.07 10.24 -15.60
C VAL A 467 11.23 8.72 -15.60
N ARG A 468 12.37 8.22 -15.13
CA ARG A 468 12.64 6.78 -14.97
C ARG A 468 13.39 6.55 -13.65
N TRP A 469 12.98 5.52 -12.93
CA TRP A 469 13.72 5.00 -11.79
C TRP A 469 14.81 4.02 -12.27
N LEU A 470 15.99 4.08 -11.66
CA LEU A 470 17.14 3.24 -11.97
C LEU A 470 17.22 2.11 -10.95
N LYS A 471 16.80 0.90 -11.37
CA LYS A 471 16.78 -0.29 -10.50
C LYS A 471 18.12 -0.55 -9.81
N ASP A 472 19.21 -0.39 -10.54
CA ASP A 472 20.56 -0.76 -10.08
C ASP A 472 21.09 0.17 -8.97
N SER A 473 20.62 1.42 -8.91
CA SER A 473 21.14 2.42 -7.96
C SER A 473 20.08 3.04 -7.04
N GLY A 474 18.79 2.81 -7.30
CA GLY A 474 17.70 3.50 -6.61
C GLY A 474 17.50 4.97 -7.02
N ASN A 475 18.32 5.49 -7.93
CA ASN A 475 18.29 6.89 -8.37
C ASN A 475 17.19 7.15 -9.41
N ILE A 476 16.94 8.43 -9.69
CA ILE A 476 15.90 8.89 -10.61
C ILE A 476 16.54 9.67 -11.76
N VAL A 477 16.17 9.36 -13.00
CA VAL A 477 16.57 10.14 -14.18
C VAL A 477 15.40 10.94 -14.68
N THR A 478 15.64 12.22 -14.96
CA THR A 478 14.65 13.15 -15.51
C THR A 478 15.14 13.73 -16.84
N ALA A 479 14.20 13.97 -17.75
CA ALA A 479 14.46 14.57 -19.05
C ALA A 479 13.49 15.73 -19.32
N ALA A 480 14.01 16.96 -19.41
CA ALA A 480 13.25 18.17 -19.68
C ALA A 480 13.07 18.47 -21.18
N SER A 481 12.06 19.24 -21.56
CA SER A 481 11.84 19.65 -22.96
C SER A 481 12.99 20.46 -23.54
N SER A 482 13.74 21.20 -22.73
CA SER A 482 14.97 21.89 -23.15
C SER A 482 16.14 20.93 -23.43
N GLY A 483 15.95 19.62 -23.25
CA GLY A 483 17.00 18.62 -23.38
C GLY A 483 17.81 18.39 -22.11
N ASN A 484 17.59 19.14 -21.02
CA ASN A 484 18.35 18.90 -19.78
C ASN A 484 18.09 17.48 -19.26
N LEU A 485 19.18 16.72 -19.14
CA LEU A 485 19.19 15.42 -18.51
C LEU A 485 19.76 15.57 -17.10
N ALA A 486 19.19 14.84 -16.15
CA ALA A 486 19.69 14.86 -14.78
C ALA A 486 19.44 13.53 -14.08
N ILE A 487 20.44 13.02 -13.36
CA ILE A 487 20.32 11.93 -12.39
C ILE A 487 20.23 12.54 -11.00
N TRP A 488 19.29 12.06 -10.21
CA TRP A 488 19.00 12.52 -8.85
C TRP A 488 19.03 11.34 -7.90
N SER A 489 19.58 11.54 -6.70
CA SER A 489 19.26 10.68 -5.56
C SER A 489 17.84 10.97 -5.05
N THR A 490 17.29 10.04 -4.27
CA THR A 490 15.92 10.13 -3.74
C THR A 490 15.69 11.30 -2.79
N ASP A 491 16.77 11.86 -2.21
CA ASP A 491 16.75 13.06 -1.37
C ASP A 491 16.79 14.37 -2.19
N GLY A 492 16.83 14.29 -3.53
CA GLY A 492 16.81 15.44 -4.43
C GLY A 492 18.18 16.03 -4.75
N LYS A 493 19.29 15.38 -4.36
CA LYS A 493 20.62 15.82 -4.77
C LYS A 493 20.90 15.42 -6.22
N ARG A 494 21.36 16.36 -7.03
CA ARG A 494 21.83 16.11 -8.40
C ARG A 494 23.16 15.35 -8.37
N LEU A 495 23.24 14.25 -9.12
CA LEU A 495 24.42 13.38 -9.21
C LEU A 495 25.15 13.52 -10.56
N SER A 496 24.46 13.99 -11.59
CA SER A 496 25.02 14.22 -12.94
C SER A 496 25.49 15.66 -13.16
N PRO A 497 26.42 15.91 -14.11
CA PRO A 497 26.84 17.26 -14.49
C PRO A 497 25.68 18.19 -14.90
N GLU A 498 25.83 19.51 -14.72
CA GLU A 498 24.78 20.49 -15.04
C GLU A 498 24.55 20.70 -16.54
N ASP A 499 25.62 20.57 -17.32
CA ASP A 499 25.68 20.76 -18.78
C ASP A 499 25.26 19.51 -19.57
N TRP A 500 24.88 18.43 -18.89
CA TRP A 500 24.43 17.21 -19.54
C TRP A 500 23.08 17.41 -20.24
N SER A 501 23.11 17.47 -21.58
CA SER A 501 21.96 17.84 -22.40
C SER A 501 21.81 16.98 -23.65
N ALA A 502 20.57 16.54 -23.91
CA ALA A 502 20.15 15.83 -25.10
C ALA A 502 19.77 16.75 -26.29
N GLY A 503 19.82 18.06 -26.10
CA GLY A 503 19.36 19.06 -27.08
C GLY A 503 17.86 19.37 -26.97
N ASN A 504 17.47 20.53 -27.52
CA ASN A 504 16.13 21.09 -27.38
C ASN A 504 15.02 20.21 -27.98
N ASP A 505 13.77 20.56 -27.66
CA ASP A 505 12.54 19.92 -28.14
C ASP A 505 12.48 18.41 -27.89
N LEU A 506 13.06 17.99 -26.76
CA LEU A 506 13.02 16.61 -26.32
C LEU A 506 11.60 16.22 -25.93
N LEU A 507 11.14 15.05 -26.39
CA LEU A 507 9.78 14.55 -26.12
C LEU A 507 9.76 13.26 -25.31
N THR A 508 10.79 12.43 -25.41
CA THR A 508 10.80 11.11 -24.77
C THR A 508 12.22 10.67 -24.38
N MET A 509 12.29 9.91 -23.29
CA MET A 509 13.47 9.19 -22.83
C MET A 509 13.07 7.79 -22.36
N GLU A 510 13.86 6.78 -22.70
CA GLU A 510 13.68 5.40 -22.24
C GLU A 510 14.98 4.85 -21.66
N LYS A 511 14.91 4.15 -20.52
CA LYS A 511 16.04 3.42 -19.92
C LYS A 511 16.19 2.07 -20.63
N ASN A 512 17.42 1.72 -20.99
CA ASN A 512 17.77 0.38 -21.42
C ASN A 512 17.61 -0.59 -20.23
N PRO A 513 16.75 -1.62 -20.30
CA PRO A 513 16.59 -2.60 -19.23
C PRO A 513 17.83 -3.46 -18.97
N TRP A 514 18.73 -3.60 -19.95
CA TRP A 514 19.87 -4.51 -19.91
C TRP A 514 21.22 -3.82 -19.66
N MET A 515 21.34 -2.54 -20.04
CA MET A 515 22.58 -1.77 -19.93
C MET A 515 22.37 -0.47 -19.15
N ASN A 516 23.43 0.10 -18.58
CA ASN A 516 23.38 1.40 -17.89
C ASN A 516 23.30 2.59 -18.87
N GLN A 517 22.31 2.58 -19.76
CA GLN A 517 22.14 3.54 -20.85
C GLN A 517 20.71 4.06 -20.95
N ILE A 518 20.55 5.25 -21.50
CA ILE A 518 19.24 5.82 -21.85
C ILE A 518 19.21 6.21 -23.33
N ALA A 519 18.04 6.08 -23.96
CA ALA A 519 17.76 6.60 -25.28
C ALA A 519 16.88 7.85 -25.19
N THR A 520 17.16 8.86 -26.00
CA THR A 520 16.44 10.13 -26.03
C THR A 520 16.03 10.49 -27.45
N GLY A 521 14.88 11.17 -27.63
CA GLY A 521 14.44 11.67 -28.92
C GLY A 521 13.32 12.71 -28.81
N GLY A 522 13.12 13.48 -29.87
CA GLY A 522 12.13 14.55 -29.92
C GLY A 522 11.94 15.17 -31.30
N LYS A 523 11.40 16.39 -31.33
CA LYS A 523 11.17 17.15 -32.56
C LYS A 523 12.47 17.82 -32.99
N GLU A 524 12.92 17.56 -34.22
CA GLU A 524 14.26 17.92 -34.72
C GLU A 524 15.43 17.42 -33.82
N ASN A 525 15.13 16.46 -32.94
CA ASN A 525 16.07 15.86 -32.02
C ASN A 525 16.11 14.35 -32.25
N ILE A 526 17.13 13.92 -32.99
CA ILE A 526 17.27 12.53 -33.43
C ILE A 526 17.53 11.57 -32.27
N LEU A 527 17.21 10.29 -32.46
CA LEU A 527 17.55 9.23 -31.53
C LEU A 527 19.03 9.27 -31.15
N LYS A 528 19.30 9.40 -29.86
CA LYS A 528 20.64 9.34 -29.25
C LYS A 528 20.61 8.37 -28.09
N VAL A 529 21.69 7.61 -27.90
CA VAL A 529 21.91 6.72 -26.76
C VAL A 529 23.04 7.27 -25.92
N TRP A 530 22.83 7.32 -24.62
CA TRP A 530 23.74 7.91 -23.63
C TRP A 530 24.13 6.88 -22.60
N ASP A 531 25.39 6.94 -22.19
CA ASP A 531 25.91 6.22 -21.04
C ASP A 531 25.57 6.99 -19.76
N LEU A 532 24.94 6.33 -18.79
CA LEU A 532 24.51 6.98 -17.54
C LEU A 532 25.66 7.23 -16.56
N GLU A 533 26.76 6.49 -16.66
CA GLU A 533 27.91 6.62 -15.76
C GLU A 533 28.88 7.68 -16.29
N LYS A 534 29.18 7.62 -17.59
CA LYS A 534 30.08 8.57 -18.26
C LYS A 534 29.39 9.88 -18.64
N HIS A 535 28.06 9.89 -18.71
CA HIS A 535 27.26 11.04 -19.18
C HIS A 535 27.57 11.45 -20.62
N GLU A 536 28.02 10.50 -21.44
CA GLU A 536 28.43 10.73 -22.83
C GLU A 536 27.51 10.04 -23.84
N LYS A 537 27.51 10.53 -25.08
CA LYS A 537 26.78 9.89 -26.19
C LYS A 537 27.53 8.65 -26.64
N VAL A 538 26.87 7.50 -26.56
CA VAL A 538 27.37 6.23 -27.11
C VAL A 538 27.01 6.12 -28.60
N HIS A 539 25.76 6.43 -28.93
CA HIS A 539 25.27 6.36 -30.31
C HIS A 539 24.44 7.59 -30.68
N VAL A 540 24.55 7.99 -31.95
CA VAL A 540 23.72 9.02 -32.56
C VAL A 540 23.20 8.46 -33.88
N ALA A 541 21.88 8.35 -34.01
CA ALA A 541 21.29 7.88 -35.25
C ALA A 541 21.51 8.91 -36.37
N LYS A 542 21.59 8.40 -37.60
CA LYS A 542 21.54 9.19 -38.83
C LYS A 542 20.10 9.25 -39.31
N ASN A 543 19.72 10.39 -39.87
CA ASN A 543 18.41 10.51 -40.49
C ASN A 543 18.28 9.55 -41.67
N VAL A 544 17.05 9.17 -41.96
CA VAL A 544 16.71 8.39 -43.16
C VAL A 544 17.15 9.14 -44.43
N ALA A 545 17.28 8.40 -45.53
CA ALA A 545 17.57 9.00 -46.82
C ALA A 545 16.48 10.03 -47.21
N LEU A 546 16.80 10.91 -48.15
CA LEU A 546 15.82 11.82 -48.72
C LEU A 546 14.65 11.02 -49.28
N ASN A 547 13.44 11.56 -49.19
CA ASN A 547 12.26 10.92 -49.77
C ASN A 547 12.34 10.92 -51.31
N TYR A 548 11.34 10.33 -51.96
CA TYR A 548 11.26 10.26 -53.44
C TYR A 548 11.20 11.65 -54.12
N LEU A 549 10.92 12.72 -53.37
CA LEU A 549 10.96 14.12 -53.83
C LEU A 549 12.31 14.80 -53.53
N HIS A 550 13.33 14.05 -53.12
CA HIS A 550 14.63 14.56 -52.68
C HIS A 550 14.55 15.56 -51.50
N GLN A 551 13.51 15.47 -50.67
CA GLN A 551 13.35 16.30 -49.48
C GLN A 551 13.82 15.59 -48.22
N ARG A 552 14.36 16.36 -47.26
CA ARG A 552 14.72 15.88 -45.93
C ARG A 552 13.46 15.45 -45.18
N VAL A 553 13.44 14.20 -44.72
CA VAL A 553 12.37 13.73 -43.83
C VAL A 553 12.53 14.39 -42.45
N PRO A 554 11.51 15.10 -41.93
CA PRO A 554 11.59 15.72 -40.61
C PRO A 554 11.81 14.68 -39.50
N ILE A 555 12.58 15.08 -38.49
CA ILE A 555 12.87 14.23 -37.33
C ILE A 555 11.85 14.58 -36.26
N TRP A 556 11.12 13.58 -35.76
CA TRP A 556 10.08 13.84 -34.77
C TRP A 556 9.79 12.59 -33.95
N GLU A 557 10.75 12.16 -33.14
CA GLU A 557 10.59 10.96 -32.31
C GLU A 557 9.60 11.25 -31.15
N THR A 558 8.53 10.46 -31.07
CA THR A 558 7.43 10.60 -30.11
C THR A 558 7.43 9.53 -29.02
N GLY A 559 8.09 8.39 -29.27
CA GLY A 559 8.17 7.30 -28.30
C GLY A 559 9.30 6.34 -28.65
N ILE A 560 9.95 5.79 -27.62
CA ILE A 560 11.12 4.91 -27.72
C ILE A 560 10.90 3.69 -26.82
N LYS A 561 11.21 2.49 -27.33
CA LYS A 561 11.30 1.25 -26.54
C LYS A 561 12.50 0.43 -26.96
N TYR A 562 13.17 -0.20 -26.01
CA TYR A 562 14.22 -1.18 -26.30
C TYR A 562 13.58 -2.55 -26.54
N LEU A 563 13.96 -3.21 -27.63
CA LEU A 563 13.53 -4.57 -27.96
C LEU A 563 14.53 -5.62 -27.44
N SER A 564 15.80 -5.26 -27.39
CA SER A 564 16.90 -6.04 -26.84
C SER A 564 18.00 -5.08 -26.36
N GLU A 565 19.15 -5.60 -25.94
CA GLU A 565 20.29 -4.80 -25.48
C GLU A 565 20.72 -3.71 -26.48
N ASN A 566 20.60 -4.00 -27.78
CA ASN A 566 21.11 -3.16 -28.87
C ASN A 566 20.03 -2.72 -29.88
N GLU A 567 18.84 -3.30 -29.83
CA GLU A 567 17.74 -2.96 -30.75
C GLU A 567 16.75 -2.01 -30.10
N ILE A 568 16.44 -0.92 -30.80
CA ILE A 568 15.49 0.10 -30.35
C ILE A 568 14.40 0.27 -31.41
N VAL A 569 13.14 0.31 -30.97
CA VAL A 569 12.02 0.75 -31.79
C VAL A 569 11.62 2.17 -31.41
N THR A 570 11.38 2.98 -32.41
CA THR A 570 10.95 4.37 -32.28
C THR A 570 9.67 4.60 -33.07
N THR A 571 8.90 5.58 -32.64
CA THR A 571 7.69 6.04 -33.30
C THR A 571 7.80 7.53 -33.53
N THR A 572 7.20 8.00 -34.63
CA THR A 572 7.35 9.41 -35.02
C THR A 572 6.02 10.15 -35.15
N GLY A 573 6.10 11.48 -35.04
CA GLY A 573 5.01 12.40 -35.36
C GLY A 573 4.63 12.43 -36.85
N LYS A 574 5.41 11.76 -37.71
CA LYS A 574 5.11 11.54 -39.14
C LYS A 574 4.61 10.13 -39.43
N SER A 575 4.11 9.43 -38.40
CA SER A 575 3.48 8.11 -38.51
C SER A 575 4.42 6.97 -38.87
N HIS A 576 5.74 7.21 -38.90
CA HIS A 576 6.72 6.15 -39.13
C HIS A 576 7.04 5.41 -37.83
N ILE A 577 7.22 4.10 -37.95
CA ILE A 577 7.79 3.20 -36.94
C ILE A 577 9.14 2.74 -37.49
N ARG A 578 10.20 2.95 -36.71
CA ARG A 578 11.59 2.69 -37.12
C ARG A 578 12.29 1.80 -36.12
N ILE A 579 12.99 0.79 -36.63
CA ILE A 579 13.80 -0.13 -35.83
C ILE A 579 15.27 0.19 -36.11
N TYR A 580 16.05 0.34 -35.05
CA TYR A 580 17.48 0.62 -35.07
C TYR A 580 18.23 -0.54 -34.45
N ASP A 581 19.35 -0.94 -35.07
CA ASP A 581 20.40 -1.73 -34.45
C ASP A 581 21.72 -1.03 -34.73
N PHE A 582 22.28 -0.38 -33.70
CA PHE A 582 23.49 0.42 -33.84
C PHE A 582 24.76 -0.38 -34.14
N ARG A 583 24.69 -1.72 -34.06
CA ARG A 583 25.77 -2.62 -34.50
C ARG A 583 25.77 -2.77 -36.02
N ALA A 584 24.62 -2.63 -36.66
CA ALA A 584 24.44 -2.80 -38.09
C ALA A 584 24.59 -1.47 -38.85
N ASP A 585 23.83 -0.45 -38.46
CA ASP A 585 23.87 0.88 -39.10
C ASP A 585 23.42 1.96 -38.09
N GLN A 586 23.85 3.20 -38.30
CA GLN A 586 23.33 4.37 -37.61
C GLN A 586 21.95 4.80 -38.15
N ARG A 587 21.56 4.35 -39.34
CA ARG A 587 20.20 4.50 -39.90
C ARG A 587 19.29 3.36 -39.44
N PRO A 588 17.95 3.53 -39.48
CA PRO A 588 17.06 2.44 -39.12
C PRO A 588 17.21 1.27 -40.10
N ILE A 589 17.30 0.06 -39.55
CA ILE A 589 17.35 -1.19 -40.32
C ILE A 589 15.99 -1.55 -40.93
N GLN A 590 14.90 -1.02 -40.35
CA GLN A 590 13.55 -1.20 -40.84
C GLN A 590 12.71 0.03 -40.58
N GLU A 591 11.89 0.41 -41.56
CA GLU A 591 10.92 1.50 -41.46
C GLU A 591 9.61 1.09 -42.12
N PHE A 592 8.49 1.42 -41.48
CA PHE A 592 7.15 1.27 -42.04
C PHE A 592 6.21 2.33 -41.47
N THR A 593 5.12 2.61 -42.17
CA THR A 593 4.18 3.69 -41.82
C THR A 593 2.90 3.14 -41.22
N TYR A 594 2.46 3.73 -40.11
CA TYR A 594 1.20 3.43 -39.45
C TYR A 594 0.16 4.52 -39.72
N MET A 595 -0.69 4.30 -40.73
CA MET A 595 -1.72 5.26 -41.15
C MET A 595 -1.12 6.66 -41.44
N ASP A 596 -1.97 7.69 -41.52
CA ASP A 596 -1.55 9.04 -41.91
C ASP A 596 -1.67 10.06 -40.76
N THR A 597 -1.53 9.62 -39.50
CA THR A 597 -1.70 10.49 -38.33
C THR A 597 -0.61 10.27 -37.28
N PRO A 598 -0.13 11.32 -36.59
CA PRO A 598 0.97 11.23 -35.64
C PRO A 598 0.78 10.13 -34.58
N ILE A 599 1.82 9.34 -34.37
CA ILE A 599 1.88 8.37 -33.28
C ILE A 599 2.15 9.12 -31.97
N THR A 600 1.46 8.75 -30.91
CA THR A 600 1.50 9.45 -29.61
C THR A 600 1.85 8.55 -28.45
N ALA A 601 1.68 7.23 -28.59
CA ALA A 601 2.00 6.28 -27.54
C ALA A 601 2.48 4.95 -28.12
N ILE A 602 3.46 4.33 -27.45
CA ILE A 602 4.00 3.01 -27.76
C ILE A 602 4.21 2.22 -26.47
N SER A 603 3.94 0.91 -26.50
CA SER A 603 4.26 -0.03 -25.43
C SER A 603 4.68 -1.39 -26.00
N LEU A 604 5.56 -2.09 -25.28
CA LEU A 604 5.85 -3.50 -25.53
C LEU A 604 4.74 -4.35 -24.91
N CYS A 605 4.47 -5.54 -25.44
CA CYS A 605 3.46 -6.43 -24.87
C CYS A 605 4.04 -7.80 -24.54
N TYR A 606 3.21 -8.66 -23.95
CA TYR A 606 3.58 -10.02 -23.55
C TYR A 606 4.13 -10.94 -24.64
N LYS A 607 3.91 -10.62 -25.92
CA LYS A 607 4.51 -11.35 -27.03
C LYS A 607 5.83 -10.71 -27.44
N ASP A 608 6.85 -11.55 -27.58
CA ASP A 608 8.14 -11.11 -28.09
C ASP A 608 8.01 -10.41 -29.46
N ARG A 609 8.78 -9.35 -29.66
CA ARG A 609 8.79 -8.49 -30.86
C ARG A 609 7.42 -7.98 -31.30
N HIS A 610 6.45 -7.88 -30.39
CA HIS A 610 5.18 -7.22 -30.65
C HIS A 610 5.10 -5.89 -29.92
N ILE A 611 4.61 -4.87 -30.62
CA ILE A 611 4.40 -3.53 -30.06
C ILE A 611 2.95 -3.11 -30.21
N VAL A 612 2.50 -2.25 -29.30
CA VAL A 612 1.20 -1.60 -29.39
C VAL A 612 1.40 -0.11 -29.59
N VAL A 613 0.70 0.44 -30.58
CA VAL A 613 0.89 1.82 -31.05
C VAL A 613 -0.45 2.53 -31.09
N GLY A 614 -0.51 3.74 -30.50
CA GLY A 614 -1.69 4.61 -30.50
C GLY A 614 -1.40 5.95 -31.17
N ASN A 615 -2.42 6.55 -31.78
CA ASN A 615 -2.28 7.83 -32.49
C ASN A 615 -3.25 8.92 -32.00
N THR A 616 -3.12 10.09 -32.61
CA THR A 616 -3.93 11.29 -32.34
C THR A 616 -5.42 11.16 -32.66
N THR A 617 -5.81 10.17 -33.48
CA THR A 617 -7.20 9.96 -33.90
C THR A 617 -7.90 8.83 -33.15
N GLY A 618 -7.22 8.19 -32.18
CA GLY A 618 -7.79 7.11 -31.38
C GLY A 618 -7.62 5.71 -31.98
N ASN A 619 -6.83 5.54 -33.04
CA ASN A 619 -6.53 4.20 -33.53
C ASN A 619 -5.40 3.59 -32.69
N VAL A 620 -5.67 2.43 -32.10
CA VAL A 620 -4.67 1.62 -31.39
C VAL A 620 -4.52 0.29 -32.11
N SER A 621 -3.29 -0.05 -32.49
CA SER A 621 -3.00 -1.25 -33.27
C SER A 621 -1.76 -1.98 -32.74
N VAL A 622 -1.74 -3.30 -32.91
CA VAL A 622 -0.64 -4.18 -32.52
C VAL A 622 0.11 -4.60 -33.78
N PHE A 623 1.44 -4.53 -33.74
CA PHE A 623 2.32 -4.94 -34.83
C PHE A 623 3.25 -6.06 -34.38
N ASP A 624 3.46 -7.05 -35.23
CA ASP A 624 4.58 -7.98 -35.14
C ASP A 624 5.74 -7.39 -35.94
N LEU A 625 6.84 -7.08 -35.27
CA LEU A 625 8.01 -6.46 -35.90
C LEU A 625 8.77 -7.42 -36.83
N ARG A 626 8.45 -8.72 -36.81
CA ARG A 626 8.99 -9.69 -37.78
C ARG A 626 8.23 -9.63 -39.11
N ASN A 627 6.96 -9.21 -39.08
CA ASN A 627 6.09 -9.04 -40.26
C ASN A 627 5.41 -7.67 -40.24
N THR A 628 6.16 -6.65 -40.65
CA THR A 628 5.75 -5.25 -40.58
C THR A 628 4.75 -4.81 -41.64
N LYS A 629 4.37 -5.70 -42.57
CA LYS A 629 3.41 -5.36 -43.64
C LYS A 629 1.99 -5.21 -43.12
N ASN A 630 1.61 -5.91 -42.05
CA ASN A 630 0.24 -5.97 -41.57
C ASN A 630 0.16 -5.75 -40.06
N GLN A 631 -0.85 -4.98 -39.63
CA GLN A 631 -1.25 -4.94 -38.23
C GLN A 631 -1.90 -6.27 -37.82
N VAL A 632 -1.55 -6.80 -36.65
CA VAL A 632 -2.05 -8.08 -36.12
C VAL A 632 -3.44 -7.91 -35.49
N VAL A 633 -3.63 -6.81 -34.75
CA VAL A 633 -4.87 -6.47 -34.05
C VAL A 633 -5.11 -4.98 -34.15
N LYS A 634 -6.36 -4.59 -34.41
CA LYS A 634 -6.84 -3.20 -34.26
C LYS A 634 -7.85 -3.15 -33.11
N LEU A 635 -7.52 -2.40 -32.07
CA LEU A 635 -8.38 -2.19 -30.91
C LEU A 635 -9.35 -1.04 -31.19
N ARG A 636 -10.62 -1.21 -30.80
CA ARG A 636 -11.71 -0.25 -31.05
C ARG A 636 -12.21 0.38 -29.74
N GLY A 637 -13.01 1.43 -29.86
CA GLY A 637 -13.73 2.06 -28.74
C GLY A 637 -13.16 3.39 -28.24
N PHE A 638 -12.23 3.99 -28.98
CA PHE A 638 -11.57 5.26 -28.67
C PHE A 638 -12.24 6.43 -29.38
N ALA A 639 -12.28 7.59 -28.72
CA ALA A 639 -12.88 8.81 -29.28
C ALA A 639 -11.92 10.01 -29.10
N GLY A 640 -10.76 9.95 -29.77
CA GLY A 640 -9.74 11.00 -29.73
C GLY A 640 -8.34 10.47 -29.44
N SER A 641 -7.37 11.38 -29.33
CA SER A 641 -5.96 11.07 -29.12
C SER A 641 -5.71 10.16 -27.93
N VAL A 642 -5.00 9.07 -28.19
CA VAL A 642 -4.42 8.19 -27.16
C VAL A 642 -3.15 8.87 -26.65
N ARG A 643 -3.01 9.04 -25.34
CA ARG A 643 -1.86 9.75 -24.75
C ARG A 643 -0.86 8.80 -24.09
N SER A 644 -1.33 7.68 -23.58
CA SER A 644 -0.46 6.68 -22.97
C SER A 644 -1.08 5.29 -23.07
N ILE A 645 -0.20 4.30 -23.22
CA ILE A 645 -0.50 2.89 -23.34
C ILE A 645 0.47 2.16 -22.44
N ASP A 646 -0.04 1.25 -21.61
CA ASP A 646 0.79 0.32 -20.87
C ASP A 646 0.23 -1.09 -21.01
N ALA A 647 0.99 -1.96 -21.67
CA ALA A 647 0.62 -3.34 -21.90
C ALA A 647 1.33 -4.24 -20.88
N HIS A 648 0.63 -5.29 -20.46
CA HIS A 648 1.18 -6.20 -19.47
C HIS A 648 2.37 -6.98 -20.05
N PRO A 649 3.47 -7.16 -19.28
CA PRO A 649 4.66 -7.84 -19.78
C PRO A 649 4.50 -9.35 -19.96
N THR A 650 3.52 -9.97 -19.29
CA THR A 650 3.35 -11.45 -19.27
C THR A 650 1.95 -11.92 -19.67
N THR A 651 0.96 -11.04 -19.70
CA THR A 651 -0.44 -11.41 -19.95
C THR A 651 -1.03 -10.61 -21.11
N PRO A 652 -2.09 -11.10 -21.78
CA PRO A 652 -2.64 -10.45 -22.95
C PRO A 652 -3.49 -9.21 -22.64
N PHE A 653 -3.24 -8.52 -21.53
CA PHE A 653 -3.98 -7.32 -21.12
C PHE A 653 -3.24 -6.05 -21.47
N ILE A 654 -4.00 -5.01 -21.82
CA ILE A 654 -3.48 -3.69 -22.11
C ILE A 654 -4.40 -2.61 -21.54
N VAL A 655 -3.78 -1.60 -20.93
CA VAL A 655 -4.47 -0.41 -20.47
C VAL A 655 -4.14 0.77 -21.37
N THR A 656 -5.17 1.53 -21.72
CA THR A 656 -5.06 2.69 -22.60
C THR A 656 -5.80 3.89 -22.02
N VAL A 657 -5.21 5.08 -22.18
CA VAL A 657 -5.78 6.35 -21.71
C VAL A 657 -5.57 7.46 -22.75
N GLY A 658 -6.43 8.48 -22.73
CA GLY A 658 -6.35 9.58 -23.69
C GLY A 658 -7.21 10.79 -23.36
N ILE A 659 -7.41 11.63 -24.38
CA ILE A 659 -8.23 12.85 -24.27
C ILE A 659 -9.72 12.55 -24.13
N ASP A 660 -10.16 11.34 -24.42
CA ASP A 660 -11.57 10.98 -24.28
C ASP A 660 -11.99 10.69 -22.84
N ARG A 661 -11.07 10.90 -21.87
CA ARG A 661 -11.32 10.83 -20.42
C ARG A 661 -11.70 9.43 -19.92
N HIS A 662 -11.42 8.39 -20.68
CA HIS A 662 -11.68 7.02 -20.27
C HIS A 662 -10.40 6.23 -20.07
N VAL A 663 -10.40 5.38 -19.04
CA VAL A 663 -9.44 4.29 -18.88
C VAL A 663 -10.06 3.05 -19.51
N ARG A 664 -9.32 2.37 -20.38
CA ARG A 664 -9.81 1.15 -21.04
C ARG A 664 -8.86 -0.01 -20.81
N LEU A 665 -9.44 -1.16 -20.50
CA LEU A 665 -8.77 -2.45 -20.45
C LEU A 665 -9.21 -3.28 -21.66
N HIS A 666 -8.26 -3.72 -22.49
CA HIS A 666 -8.51 -4.63 -23.59
C HIS A 666 -7.78 -5.97 -23.39
N HIS A 667 -8.33 -7.02 -23.98
CA HIS A 667 -7.66 -8.32 -24.13
C HIS A 667 -7.17 -8.46 -25.57
N LEU A 668 -5.86 -8.62 -25.75
CA LEU A 668 -5.20 -8.65 -27.06
C LEU A 668 -5.62 -9.87 -27.90
N GLU A 669 -5.63 -11.07 -27.31
CA GLU A 669 -6.00 -12.30 -28.05
C GLU A 669 -7.48 -12.35 -28.42
N LYS A 670 -8.36 -12.04 -27.45
CA LYS A 670 -9.80 -11.99 -27.69
C LYS A 670 -10.20 -10.77 -28.54
N LYS A 671 -9.30 -9.81 -28.78
CA LYS A 671 -9.51 -8.56 -29.53
C LYS A 671 -10.72 -7.75 -29.02
N LYS A 672 -10.96 -7.80 -27.71
CA LYS A 672 -12.16 -7.24 -27.07
C LYS A 672 -11.79 -6.16 -26.05
N LEU A 673 -12.63 -5.13 -25.99
CA LEU A 673 -12.69 -4.20 -24.86
C LEU A 673 -13.37 -4.93 -23.70
N ILE A 674 -12.70 -4.97 -22.54
CA ILE A 674 -13.20 -5.64 -21.34
C ILE A 674 -13.90 -4.64 -20.43
N LYS A 675 -13.21 -3.54 -20.11
CA LYS A 675 -13.72 -2.48 -19.23
C LYS A 675 -13.43 -1.11 -19.82
N LYS A 676 -14.37 -0.19 -19.60
CA LYS A 676 -14.28 1.22 -19.95
C LYS A 676 -14.77 2.05 -18.77
N ILE A 677 -13.87 2.77 -18.11
CA ILE A 677 -14.16 3.53 -16.90
C ILE A 677 -13.99 5.02 -17.20
N TYR A 678 -15.01 5.82 -16.91
CA TYR A 678 -14.97 7.27 -17.12
C TYR A 678 -14.21 7.97 -15.96
N ALA A 679 -13.11 8.65 -16.28
CA ALA A 679 -12.22 9.29 -15.31
C ALA A 679 -12.56 10.75 -15.00
N LYS A 680 -13.58 11.32 -15.67
CA LYS A 680 -14.04 12.72 -15.58
C LYS A 680 -13.07 13.79 -16.12
N VAL A 681 -11.78 13.49 -16.25
CA VAL A 681 -10.73 14.41 -16.71
C VAL A 681 -9.88 13.80 -17.81
N HIS A 682 -9.19 14.63 -18.59
CA HIS A 682 -8.24 14.18 -19.62
C HIS A 682 -7.03 13.50 -18.98
N LEU A 683 -6.63 12.34 -19.49
CA LEU A 683 -5.57 11.51 -18.92
C LEU A 683 -4.31 11.59 -19.77
N ASN A 684 -3.15 11.70 -19.12
CA ASN A 684 -1.85 11.87 -19.77
C ASN A 684 -0.99 10.61 -19.71
N ALA A 685 -0.98 9.94 -18.56
CA ALA A 685 -0.09 8.81 -18.30
C ALA A 685 -0.85 7.69 -17.59
N VAL A 686 -0.46 6.45 -17.89
CA VAL A 686 -0.93 5.26 -17.18
C VAL A 686 0.25 4.36 -16.83
N LEU A 687 0.16 3.68 -15.69
CA LEU A 687 1.04 2.59 -15.28
C LEU A 687 0.18 1.41 -14.86
N PHE A 688 0.35 0.29 -15.56
CA PHE A 688 -0.39 -0.95 -15.33
C PHE A 688 0.43 -1.91 -14.47
N LYS A 689 -0.14 -2.32 -13.34
CA LYS A 689 0.54 -3.17 -12.37
C LYS A 689 0.66 -4.60 -12.89
N LYS A 690 1.79 -5.26 -12.62
CA LYS A 690 2.06 -6.66 -12.92
C LYS A 690 1.12 -7.56 -12.12
N GLU A 691 1.14 -7.41 -10.80
CA GLU A 691 0.14 -8.06 -9.95
C GLU A 691 -1.15 -7.24 -9.97
N ASN A 692 -2.17 -7.75 -10.65
CA ASN A 692 -3.46 -7.09 -10.78
C ASN A 692 -4.62 -8.09 -10.66
N SER A 693 -5.82 -7.57 -10.45
CA SER A 693 -7.05 -8.36 -10.33
C SER A 693 -7.42 -9.10 -11.62
N CYS A 694 -6.89 -8.68 -12.79
CA CYS A 694 -7.24 -9.25 -14.08
C CYS A 694 -6.62 -10.64 -14.30
N GLU A 695 -5.49 -10.95 -13.67
CA GLU A 695 -4.86 -12.28 -13.75
C GLU A 695 -5.64 -13.37 -13.00
N LYS A 696 -6.39 -12.98 -11.95
CA LYS A 696 -7.10 -13.90 -11.06
C LYS A 696 -8.53 -14.23 -11.50
N VAL A 697 -9.03 -13.59 -12.55
CA VAL A 697 -10.40 -13.79 -13.04
C VAL A 697 -10.34 -14.53 -14.36
N LYS A 698 -10.99 -15.70 -14.44
CA LYS A 698 -11.18 -16.39 -15.73
C LYS A 698 -11.83 -15.39 -16.68
N PRO A 699 -11.32 -15.19 -17.89
CA PRO A 699 -11.78 -14.09 -18.70
C PRO A 699 -13.27 -14.20 -19.09
N ASP A 700 -13.91 -15.36 -18.92
CA ASP A 700 -15.35 -15.53 -19.12
C ASP A 700 -16.24 -15.08 -17.93
N ASP A 701 -15.66 -14.95 -16.72
CA ASP A 701 -16.34 -14.48 -15.50
C ASP A 701 -16.35 -12.95 -15.37
N MET A 702 -15.55 -12.24 -16.18
CA MET A 702 -15.66 -10.79 -16.28
C MET A 702 -16.95 -10.45 -17.04
N ARG A 703 -17.99 -10.00 -16.31
CA ARG A 703 -19.26 -9.54 -16.91
C ARG A 703 -18.97 -8.59 -18.08
N TRP A 704 -19.26 -9.09 -19.28
CA TRP A 704 -19.20 -8.37 -20.53
C TRP A 704 -20.36 -7.38 -20.54
N GLU A 705 -20.07 -6.08 -20.46
CA GLU A 705 -21.12 -5.11 -20.78
C GLU A 705 -21.51 -5.36 -22.24
N LYS A 706 -22.74 -5.83 -22.44
CA LYS A 706 -23.41 -5.72 -23.74
C LYS A 706 -23.37 -4.24 -24.06
N SER A 707 -22.74 -3.90 -25.19
CA SER A 707 -22.75 -2.55 -25.75
C SER A 707 -24.18 -2.03 -25.72
N GLY A 708 -24.48 -1.13 -24.79
CA GLY A 708 -25.75 -0.43 -24.75
C GLY A 708 -25.91 0.30 -26.08
N SER A 709 -26.99 -0.02 -26.78
CA SER A 709 -27.45 0.74 -27.94
C SER A 709 -27.64 2.18 -27.50
N TRP A 710 -26.87 3.09 -28.08
CA TRP A 710 -27.18 4.51 -28.03
C TRP A 710 -28.51 4.69 -28.75
N LYS A 711 -29.57 5.02 -28.01
CA LYS A 711 -30.76 5.65 -28.59
C LYS A 711 -30.57 7.16 -28.38
N ASP A 712 -30.31 7.80 -29.52
CA ASP A 712 -30.46 9.21 -29.91
C ASP A 712 -30.23 10.32 -28.88
#